data_AF-A0A4Y8M485-F1
#
_entry.id   AF-A0A4Y8M485-F1
#
_cell.length_a   1.000
_cell.length_b   1.000
_cell.length_c   1.000
_cell.angle_alpha   90.00
_cell.angle_beta   90.00
_cell.angle_gamma   90.00
#
_symmetry.space_group_name_H-M   'P 1'
#
loop_
_entity.id
_entity.type
_entity.pdbx_description
1 polymer ?
#
loop_
_entity_poly.entity_id
_entity_poly.type
_entity_poly.pdbx_seq_one_letter_code
_entity_poly.pdbx_strand_id
1 'polypeptide(L)'
;MRDSSYNSYTQTKQKHSRGGEKKVMKKSLSLLLALTLVFGLFASMASAADAVAPTTAEKYKMLVDAKVLKGTTSGDPMLDSKLTRAEFATIAVAIGGLTPATSGATFTDVKASQWWYGAIEAAAKAGLVNGSGGGKFSPKADVTVEAVIKVAALTAGIKPVEGAVVEGSSAWAGPYIKAALDAGIIAAGLDYKAAATRGQTIDVGYTVYQLLTVPAELAVSKISQTGAKKLTVEFKGAITADEEKALTATVKNGQINYPVTIKVADDKKSAVLEATFLPAGEYSVTVNKFDAIKVTVVAAVVTKIEIGASTLQATYNQDLQVKALNQFNEEVKNESVAVQAYSSQNGDLVAAGKLAAGKLNLSGEKVDNTVVVTATHYKTGLSASKTYKLVAGSSATSIQIGQVAPLKDKTRISVNETGLVLPVKLADQYGANIKLPTTSASGSAKTSVQIGGIDFVVSDVAIVDAASFAVDADGVMTFKTGAKDGTVVITAVNPATGASASTVIKVEADAALKTFQVSAPGAIVVVGEAVTFPYVAADTFGAPIAAKDVPSKVAGLAADSTGFTVQANGLTVPTKWKANGDLQLTFPAKGNVNVIVWLKGAIVSQFNVEVNDVAYPVSITGTKDLKTTLTVYGQQDLAFNKLVVLDNYGRTMDSATGWALTFTEEGNANTSIAAGKVTGDAVGAEKVTAKLTKGTEEVSYDIAFNVIKNEDVKTVEVSAVGTVYAATTPAYVTSHSADLTLTGKTTSGTEVAIRAADFYNLVTSSDSAIVAVPNSGVLKVNGVAKGTATVTVWKNGTKLSEQTVTVSDVAPIATTVKFADAEGTATSATPFDAKAKLEVKDQYGKDYNKNVGYWYSSDATVASVDATTGVVSYVKLGTVTITYVSVNGLSANIVVNAE
;
A
#
# COMPACT_ATOMS: atom_id res chain seq x y z
N MET A 1 -52.66 -17.48 -44.28
CA MET A 1 -52.47 -16.14 -44.87
C MET A 1 -51.07 -15.70 -44.51
N ARG A 2 -50.23 -15.34 -45.48
CA ARG A 2 -48.76 -15.27 -45.39
C ARG A 2 -48.14 -16.65 -45.08
N ASP A 3 -47.23 -17.22 -45.87
CA ASP A 3 -46.03 -16.74 -46.59
C ASP A 3 -44.80 -16.57 -45.66
N SER A 4 -43.63 -17.13 -45.97
CA SER A 4 -43.28 -18.01 -47.10
C SER A 4 -42.10 -18.96 -46.80
N SER A 5 -41.75 -19.83 -47.73
CA SER A 5 -40.85 -20.99 -47.54
C SER A 5 -39.35 -20.69 -47.55
N TYR A 6 -38.57 -21.45 -46.77
CA TYR A 6 -37.14 -21.64 -47.03
C TYR A 6 -36.94 -22.51 -48.27
N ASN A 7 -35.98 -22.15 -49.12
CA ASN A 7 -35.58 -22.95 -50.28
C ASN A 7 -34.05 -22.94 -50.42
N SER A 8 -33.46 -24.08 -50.77
CA SER A 8 -32.04 -24.22 -51.03
C SER A 8 -31.71 -23.86 -52.47
N TYR A 9 -30.47 -23.42 -52.76
CA TYR A 9 -29.88 -23.63 -54.08
C TYR A 9 -28.35 -23.70 -54.02
N THR A 10 -27.77 -24.44 -54.95
CA THR A 10 -26.33 -24.61 -55.13
C THR A 10 -25.83 -23.80 -56.33
N GLN A 11 -24.54 -23.44 -56.32
CA GLN A 11 -23.78 -23.35 -57.58
C GLN A 11 -22.28 -23.59 -57.38
N THR A 12 -21.64 -24.13 -58.43
CA THR A 12 -20.23 -24.54 -58.47
C THR A 12 -19.60 -24.09 -59.80
N LYS A 13 -18.25 -24.16 -59.90
CA LYS A 13 -17.42 -23.96 -61.12
C LYS A 13 -17.23 -22.47 -61.51
N GLN A 14 -16.14 -21.99 -62.14
CA GLN A 14 -14.81 -22.52 -62.57
C GLN A 14 -13.87 -21.29 -62.90
N LYS A 15 -12.67 -21.29 -63.53
CA LYS A 15 -11.89 -22.28 -64.32
C LYS A 15 -10.36 -21.93 -64.43
N HIS A 16 -9.46 -22.87 -64.13
CA HIS A 16 -8.03 -22.96 -64.57
C HIS A 16 -7.09 -21.75 -64.22
N SER A 17 -5.76 -21.79 -64.38
CA SER A 17 -4.83 -22.80 -64.97
C SER A 17 -3.55 -23.02 -64.15
N ARG A 18 -2.66 -23.93 -64.61
CA ARG A 18 -1.44 -24.42 -63.92
C ARG A 18 -0.17 -23.64 -64.28
N GLY A 19 0.84 -23.68 -63.40
CA GLY A 19 2.21 -23.23 -63.72
C GLY A 19 3.30 -23.62 -62.69
N GLY A 20 3.98 -24.75 -62.92
CA GLY A 20 5.35 -25.05 -62.45
C GLY A 20 5.62 -25.26 -60.94
N GLU A 21 6.07 -26.46 -60.57
CA GLU A 21 6.87 -26.62 -59.34
C GLU A 21 8.28 -26.04 -59.54
N LYS A 22 8.79 -25.27 -58.56
CA LYS A 22 10.24 -25.11 -58.37
C LYS A 22 10.61 -25.09 -56.88
N LYS A 23 10.92 -26.29 -56.38
CA LYS A 23 11.18 -26.63 -54.99
C LYS A 23 12.58 -26.15 -54.53
N VAL A 24 12.72 -24.90 -54.11
CA VAL A 24 13.94 -24.38 -53.45
C VAL A 24 13.65 -23.28 -52.41
N MET A 25 14.46 -23.26 -51.35
CA MET A 25 14.68 -22.18 -50.38
C MET A 25 13.45 -21.47 -49.75
N LYS A 26 12.99 -22.01 -48.60
CA LYS A 26 12.30 -21.24 -47.54
C LYS A 26 12.99 -21.30 -46.16
N LYS A 27 14.21 -21.86 -46.05
CA LYS A 27 15.00 -21.90 -44.81
C LYS A 27 16.13 -20.87 -44.73
N SER A 28 16.61 -20.36 -45.86
CA SER A 28 17.68 -19.34 -45.92
C SER A 28 17.17 -17.93 -45.61
N LEU A 29 15.97 -17.56 -46.08
CA LEU A 29 15.46 -16.19 -45.96
C LEU A 29 15.16 -15.79 -44.49
N SER A 30 14.70 -16.73 -43.67
CA SER A 30 14.47 -16.49 -42.23
C SER A 30 15.77 -16.32 -41.44
N LEU A 31 16.87 -16.95 -41.90
CA LEU A 31 18.20 -16.81 -41.28
C LEU A 31 18.82 -15.45 -41.63
N LEU A 32 18.63 -14.99 -42.87
CA LEU A 32 19.09 -13.67 -43.32
C LEU A 32 18.38 -12.53 -42.56
N LEU A 33 17.07 -12.67 -42.30
CA LEU A 33 16.29 -11.69 -41.53
C LEU A 33 16.69 -11.65 -40.04
N ALA A 34 17.05 -12.79 -39.44
CA ALA A 34 17.59 -12.85 -38.09
C ALA A 34 18.96 -12.15 -38.00
N LEU A 35 19.85 -12.38 -38.97
CA LEU A 35 21.15 -11.69 -39.05
C LEU A 35 20.99 -10.16 -39.15
N THR A 36 20.02 -9.65 -39.92
CA THR A 36 19.77 -8.19 -39.99
C THR A 36 19.28 -7.57 -38.68
N LEU A 37 18.62 -8.33 -37.80
CA LEU A 37 18.21 -7.84 -36.48
C LEU A 37 19.39 -7.75 -35.50
N VAL A 38 20.39 -8.64 -35.61
CA VAL A 38 21.62 -8.57 -34.81
C VAL A 38 22.40 -7.28 -35.09
N PHE A 39 22.46 -6.82 -36.34
CA PHE A 39 23.08 -5.52 -36.68
C PHE A 39 22.41 -4.32 -35.99
N GLY A 40 21.12 -4.39 -35.66
CA GLY A 40 20.42 -3.35 -34.91
C GLY A 40 20.98 -3.12 -33.50
N LEU A 41 21.56 -4.15 -32.88
CA LEU A 41 22.14 -4.08 -31.54
C LEU A 41 23.59 -3.55 -31.52
N PHE A 42 24.25 -3.45 -32.67
CA PHE A 42 25.53 -2.75 -32.81
C PHE A 42 25.37 -1.24 -33.05
N ALA A 43 24.21 -0.79 -33.53
CA ALA A 43 23.95 0.65 -33.73
C ALA A 43 23.97 1.45 -32.42
N SER A 44 23.54 0.86 -31.29
CA SER A 44 23.67 1.45 -29.95
C SER A 44 25.12 1.49 -29.45
N MET A 45 26.00 0.60 -29.93
CA MET A 45 27.44 0.64 -29.63
C MET A 45 28.20 1.66 -30.48
N ALA A 46 27.63 2.16 -31.58
CA ALA A 46 28.20 3.32 -32.29
C ALA A 46 28.21 4.61 -31.46
N SER A 47 27.41 4.68 -30.38
CA SER A 47 27.49 5.73 -29.36
C SER A 47 28.66 5.56 -28.36
N ALA A 48 29.45 4.49 -28.50
CA ALA A 48 30.59 4.16 -27.64
C ALA A 48 31.89 4.00 -28.46
N ALA A 49 32.07 4.84 -29.49
CA ALA A 49 33.17 4.74 -30.46
C ALA A 49 34.60 4.95 -29.88
N ASP A 50 34.72 5.44 -28.64
CA ASP A 50 36.00 5.53 -27.90
C ASP A 50 36.23 4.38 -26.89
N ALA A 51 35.30 3.41 -26.79
CA ALA A 51 35.50 2.22 -25.97
C ALA A 51 36.48 1.25 -26.68
N VAL A 52 37.78 1.45 -26.44
CA VAL A 52 38.86 0.58 -26.94
C VAL A 52 38.53 -0.88 -26.62
N ALA A 53 38.43 -1.71 -27.67
CA ALA A 53 38.14 -3.12 -27.50
C ALA A 53 39.25 -3.79 -26.68
N PRO A 54 38.92 -4.58 -25.64
CA PRO A 54 39.91 -5.07 -24.68
C PRO A 54 40.97 -5.93 -25.38
N THR A 55 42.23 -5.68 -25.04
CA THR A 55 43.37 -6.46 -25.53
C THR A 55 43.27 -7.92 -25.07
N THR A 56 44.01 -8.82 -25.72
CA THR A 56 44.10 -10.24 -25.33
C THR A 56 44.54 -10.42 -23.87
N ALA A 57 45.36 -9.49 -23.35
CA ALA A 57 45.78 -9.46 -21.95
C ALA A 57 44.64 -9.06 -20.99
N GLU A 58 43.83 -8.07 -21.36
CA GLU A 58 42.64 -7.68 -20.59
C GLU A 58 41.58 -8.79 -20.62
N LYS A 59 41.31 -9.40 -21.79
CA LYS A 59 40.42 -10.57 -21.90
C LYS A 59 40.87 -11.73 -21.01
N TYR A 60 42.18 -12.02 -20.98
CA TYR A 60 42.75 -13.01 -20.05
C TYR A 60 42.46 -12.62 -18.60
N LYS A 61 42.74 -11.36 -18.22
CA LYS A 61 42.51 -10.87 -16.86
C LYS A 61 41.03 -10.97 -16.48
N MET A 62 40.10 -10.57 -17.36
CA MET A 62 38.66 -10.64 -17.12
C MET A 62 38.19 -12.08 -16.87
N LEU A 63 38.72 -13.07 -17.60
CA LEU A 63 38.43 -14.49 -17.36
C LEU A 63 39.01 -15.02 -16.03
N VAL A 64 40.11 -14.44 -15.54
CA VAL A 64 40.69 -14.75 -14.22
C VAL A 64 39.92 -14.07 -13.09
N ASP A 65 39.56 -12.79 -13.25
CA ASP A 65 38.75 -12.01 -12.29
C ASP A 65 37.35 -12.63 -12.12
N ALA A 66 36.75 -13.09 -13.22
CA ALA A 66 35.50 -13.87 -13.24
C ALA A 66 35.64 -15.30 -12.69
N LYS A 67 36.84 -15.70 -12.24
CA LYS A 67 37.18 -17.03 -11.67
C LYS A 67 36.96 -18.22 -12.62
N VAL A 68 36.82 -17.96 -13.91
CA VAL A 68 36.77 -18.99 -14.97
C VAL A 68 38.16 -19.62 -15.12
N LEU A 69 39.19 -18.79 -15.25
CA LEU A 69 40.58 -19.24 -15.33
C LEU A 69 41.33 -19.04 -14.01
N LYS A 70 42.22 -19.97 -13.67
CA LYS A 70 42.95 -19.97 -12.38
C LYS A 70 44.21 -19.11 -12.36
N GLY A 71 44.51 -18.37 -13.43
CA GLY A 71 45.79 -17.66 -13.61
C GLY A 71 46.97 -18.60 -13.92
N THR A 72 48.18 -18.04 -13.86
CA THR A 72 49.47 -18.76 -13.79
C THR A 72 50.13 -18.51 -12.44
N THR A 73 51.02 -19.40 -12.00
CA THR A 73 51.75 -19.23 -10.73
C THR A 73 52.81 -18.12 -10.76
N SER A 74 53.19 -17.64 -11.95
CA SER A 74 54.10 -16.51 -12.17
C SER A 74 53.39 -15.16 -12.33
N GLY A 75 52.06 -15.14 -12.50
CA GLY A 75 51.29 -13.94 -12.86
C GLY A 75 51.38 -13.54 -14.34
N ASP A 76 52.38 -14.04 -15.08
CA ASP A 76 52.52 -13.86 -16.53
C ASP A 76 51.41 -14.63 -17.29
N PRO A 77 50.57 -13.97 -18.12
CA PRO A 77 49.54 -14.65 -18.90
C PRO A 77 50.10 -15.58 -19.99
N MET A 78 51.37 -15.47 -20.36
CA MET A 78 52.11 -16.29 -21.35
C MET A 78 51.43 -16.34 -22.73
N LEU A 79 50.91 -15.21 -23.22
CA LEU A 79 50.01 -15.16 -24.39
C LEU A 79 50.64 -15.69 -25.68
N ASP A 80 51.91 -15.40 -25.94
CA ASP A 80 52.62 -15.85 -27.15
C ASP A 80 53.07 -17.32 -27.09
N SER A 81 52.97 -17.96 -25.92
CA SER A 81 53.31 -19.37 -25.78
C SER A 81 52.27 -20.26 -26.48
N LYS A 82 52.76 -21.26 -27.22
CA LYS A 82 51.94 -22.36 -27.74
C LYS A 82 51.28 -23.14 -26.60
N LEU A 83 50.09 -23.66 -26.83
CA LEU A 83 49.42 -24.56 -25.88
C LEU A 83 49.55 -26.04 -26.26
N THR A 84 49.79 -26.89 -25.26
CA THR A 84 49.55 -28.32 -25.40
C THR A 84 48.05 -28.63 -25.39
N ARG A 85 47.67 -29.77 -26.00
CA ARG A 85 46.28 -30.27 -26.01
C ARG A 85 45.69 -30.45 -24.61
N ALA A 86 46.51 -30.74 -23.60
CA ALA A 86 46.08 -30.85 -22.20
C ALA A 86 45.73 -29.50 -21.55
N GLU A 87 46.56 -28.48 -21.76
CA GLU A 87 46.29 -27.12 -21.28
C GLU A 87 45.07 -26.52 -21.98
N PHE A 88 44.98 -26.73 -23.30
CA PHE A 88 43.82 -26.31 -24.07
C PHE A 88 42.52 -26.98 -23.60
N ALA A 89 42.51 -28.30 -23.38
CA ALA A 89 41.34 -28.98 -22.85
C ALA A 89 40.92 -28.43 -21.48
N THR A 90 41.88 -28.02 -20.65
CA THR A 90 41.63 -27.40 -19.34
C THR A 90 40.99 -26.01 -19.47
N ILE A 91 41.46 -25.19 -20.41
CA ILE A 91 40.87 -23.87 -20.72
C ILE A 91 39.45 -24.03 -21.30
N ALA A 92 39.25 -24.97 -22.23
CA ALA A 92 37.95 -25.22 -22.87
C ALA A 92 36.89 -25.74 -21.88
N VAL A 93 37.27 -26.63 -20.96
CA VAL A 93 36.40 -27.12 -19.88
C VAL A 93 35.98 -26.00 -18.94
N ALA A 94 36.93 -25.14 -18.56
CA ALA A 94 36.66 -24.00 -17.70
C ALA A 94 35.69 -23.00 -18.35
N ILE A 95 35.95 -22.60 -19.60
CA ILE A 95 35.12 -21.65 -20.35
C ILE A 95 33.73 -22.22 -20.66
N GLY A 96 33.63 -23.52 -20.94
CA GLY A 96 32.36 -24.22 -21.12
C GLY A 96 31.60 -24.56 -19.82
N GLY A 97 32.09 -24.13 -18.65
CA GLY A 97 31.44 -24.41 -17.35
C GLY A 97 31.38 -25.89 -16.96
N LEU A 98 32.23 -26.74 -17.54
CA LEU A 98 32.17 -28.19 -17.37
C LEU A 98 32.91 -28.64 -16.09
N THR A 99 32.27 -29.52 -15.31
CA THR A 99 32.91 -30.14 -14.14
C THR A 99 33.96 -31.17 -14.57
N PRO A 100 35.21 -31.10 -14.10
CA PRO A 100 36.23 -32.11 -14.36
C PRO A 100 35.80 -33.50 -13.90
N ALA A 101 36.03 -34.52 -14.72
CA ALA A 101 35.67 -35.91 -14.42
C ALA A 101 36.61 -36.52 -13.36
N THR A 102 36.05 -37.36 -12.48
CA THR A 102 36.79 -38.10 -11.44
C THR A 102 37.08 -39.56 -11.81
N SER A 103 36.43 -40.09 -12.85
CA SER A 103 36.59 -41.46 -13.33
C SER A 103 36.07 -41.62 -14.77
N GLY A 104 36.39 -42.77 -15.38
CA GLY A 104 36.05 -43.09 -16.78
C GLY A 104 37.14 -42.63 -17.74
N ALA A 105 38.19 -43.45 -17.91
CA ALA A 105 39.30 -43.15 -18.82
C ALA A 105 38.97 -43.54 -20.27
N THR A 106 39.00 -42.57 -21.18
CA THR A 106 38.77 -42.76 -22.63
C THR A 106 40.08 -43.01 -23.38
N PHE A 107 41.21 -42.54 -22.85
CA PHE A 107 42.51 -42.57 -23.55
C PHE A 107 43.63 -43.26 -22.77
N THR A 108 44.36 -44.15 -23.45
CA THR A 108 45.43 -44.99 -22.87
C THR A 108 46.67 -44.21 -22.41
N ASP A 109 46.89 -43.00 -22.90
CA ASP A 109 48.00 -42.11 -22.54
C ASP A 109 47.62 -41.02 -21.51
N VAL A 110 46.37 -41.02 -21.03
CA VAL A 110 45.83 -40.05 -20.06
C VAL A 110 45.52 -40.76 -18.74
N LYS A 111 46.45 -40.70 -17.79
CA LYS A 111 46.39 -41.43 -16.51
C LYS A 111 45.72 -40.61 -15.41
N ALA A 112 44.94 -41.25 -14.55
CA ALA A 112 44.20 -40.61 -13.46
C ALA A 112 45.06 -39.78 -12.47
N SER A 113 46.36 -40.06 -12.37
CA SER A 113 47.32 -39.29 -11.56
C SER A 113 47.88 -38.02 -12.23
N GLN A 114 47.45 -37.70 -13.46
CA GLN A 114 47.90 -36.51 -14.19
C GLN A 114 46.89 -35.37 -14.01
N TRP A 115 47.37 -34.14 -13.80
CA TRP A 115 46.53 -32.98 -13.48
C TRP A 115 45.48 -32.65 -14.55
N TRP A 116 45.74 -33.00 -15.82
CA TRP A 116 44.84 -32.79 -16.95
C TRP A 116 43.77 -33.88 -17.11
N TYR A 117 43.80 -34.98 -16.34
CA TYR A 117 42.91 -36.14 -16.49
C TYR A 117 41.43 -35.73 -16.54
N GLY A 118 40.94 -35.09 -15.47
CA GLY A 118 39.52 -34.73 -15.36
C GLY A 118 39.06 -33.72 -16.41
N ALA A 119 39.95 -32.87 -16.93
CA ALA A 119 39.61 -31.93 -18.00
C ALA A 119 39.49 -32.64 -19.36
N ILE A 120 40.45 -33.50 -19.71
CA ILE A 120 40.42 -34.23 -21.00
C ILE A 120 39.19 -35.15 -21.05
N GLU A 121 38.91 -35.88 -19.97
CA GLU A 121 37.78 -36.80 -19.92
C GLU A 121 36.42 -36.06 -19.87
N ALA A 122 36.34 -34.89 -19.21
CA ALA A 122 35.14 -34.05 -19.28
C ALA A 122 34.89 -33.49 -20.70
N ALA A 123 35.94 -33.00 -21.36
CA ALA A 123 35.84 -32.48 -22.74
C ALA A 123 35.50 -33.59 -23.76
N ALA A 124 36.00 -34.82 -23.55
CA ALA A 124 35.69 -35.97 -24.39
C ALA A 124 34.25 -36.45 -24.18
N LYS A 125 33.80 -36.54 -22.91
CA LYS A 125 32.41 -36.88 -22.55
C LYS A 125 31.40 -35.85 -23.07
N ALA A 126 31.80 -34.58 -23.15
CA ALA A 126 31.00 -33.51 -23.77
C ALA A 126 31.07 -33.49 -25.31
N GLY A 127 31.82 -34.40 -25.95
CA GLY A 127 31.94 -34.49 -27.42
C GLY A 127 32.78 -33.37 -28.07
N LEU A 128 33.44 -32.53 -27.27
CA LEU A 128 34.21 -31.38 -27.76
C LEU A 128 35.51 -31.83 -28.43
N VAL A 129 36.31 -32.64 -27.72
CA VAL A 129 37.63 -33.10 -28.16
C VAL A 129 37.63 -34.55 -28.62
N ASN A 130 38.42 -34.84 -29.65
CA ASN A 130 38.67 -36.20 -30.14
C ASN A 130 40.13 -36.60 -29.83
N GLY A 131 40.37 -37.91 -29.70
CA GLY A 131 41.72 -38.46 -29.64
C GLY A 131 42.52 -38.30 -30.94
N SER A 132 43.83 -38.51 -30.86
CA SER A 132 44.78 -38.48 -31.99
C SER A 132 44.83 -39.79 -32.79
N GLY A 133 44.13 -40.83 -32.34
CA GLY A 133 44.08 -42.16 -32.96
C GLY A 133 44.64 -43.24 -32.03
N GLY A 134 44.43 -44.52 -32.36
CA GLY A 134 45.00 -45.65 -31.64
C GLY A 134 44.70 -45.70 -30.13
N GLY A 135 43.55 -45.16 -29.69
CA GLY A 135 43.17 -45.07 -28.28
C GLY A 135 43.98 -44.05 -27.46
N LYS A 136 44.53 -43.01 -28.10
CA LYS A 136 45.35 -41.96 -27.46
C LYS A 136 44.77 -40.56 -27.67
N PHE A 137 45.13 -39.64 -26.77
CA PHE A 137 44.81 -38.22 -26.84
C PHE A 137 46.01 -37.33 -27.25
N SER A 138 47.24 -37.79 -26.99
CA SER A 138 48.49 -37.03 -27.14
C SER A 138 48.47 -35.71 -26.34
N PRO A 139 48.34 -35.77 -24.99
CA PRO A 139 48.15 -34.57 -24.14
C PRO A 139 49.28 -33.54 -24.23
N LYS A 140 50.51 -33.97 -24.52
CA LYS A 140 51.71 -33.11 -24.64
C LYS A 140 51.97 -32.54 -26.04
N ALA A 141 51.19 -32.89 -27.05
CA ALA A 141 51.36 -32.32 -28.39
C ALA A 141 50.71 -30.92 -28.46
N ASP A 142 51.25 -30.04 -29.29
CA ASP A 142 50.65 -28.74 -29.63
C ASP A 142 49.19 -28.93 -30.08
N VAL A 143 48.30 -28.00 -29.71
CA VAL A 143 46.96 -27.88 -30.31
C VAL A 143 47.02 -26.98 -31.55
N THR A 144 46.31 -27.32 -32.62
CA THR A 144 46.19 -26.46 -33.81
C THR A 144 45.06 -25.44 -33.69
N VAL A 145 45.17 -24.30 -34.37
CA VAL A 145 44.13 -23.26 -34.39
C VAL A 145 42.78 -23.82 -34.86
N GLU A 146 42.75 -24.70 -35.86
CA GLU A 146 41.53 -25.38 -36.31
C GLU A 146 40.88 -26.29 -35.26
N ALA A 147 41.67 -26.90 -34.37
CA ALA A 147 41.15 -27.69 -33.24
C ALA A 147 40.58 -26.80 -32.13
N VAL A 148 41.17 -25.63 -31.88
CA VAL A 148 40.60 -24.60 -30.99
C VAL A 148 39.24 -24.13 -31.52
N ILE A 149 39.17 -23.82 -32.82
CA ILE A 149 37.94 -23.34 -33.47
C ILE A 149 36.81 -24.39 -33.45
N LYS A 150 37.10 -25.67 -33.73
CA LYS A 150 36.11 -26.75 -33.63
C LYS A 150 35.48 -26.78 -32.23
N VAL A 151 36.30 -26.76 -31.19
CA VAL A 151 35.84 -26.82 -29.81
C VAL A 151 35.07 -25.55 -29.44
N ALA A 152 35.54 -24.37 -29.82
CA ALA A 152 34.85 -23.11 -29.58
C ALA A 152 33.42 -23.10 -30.16
N ALA A 153 33.25 -23.52 -31.42
CA ALA A 153 31.95 -23.62 -32.07
C ALA A 153 31.02 -24.63 -31.37
N LEU A 154 31.55 -25.80 -30.99
CA LEU A 154 30.76 -26.82 -30.29
C LEU A 154 30.38 -26.39 -28.86
N THR A 155 31.28 -25.74 -28.12
CA THR A 155 31.00 -25.19 -26.78
C THR A 155 29.95 -24.07 -26.84
N ALA A 156 29.94 -23.27 -27.91
CA ALA A 156 28.88 -22.30 -28.17
C ALA A 156 27.57 -22.91 -28.73
N GLY A 157 27.46 -24.24 -28.82
CA GLY A 157 26.27 -24.95 -29.31
C GLY A 157 26.01 -24.84 -30.82
N ILE A 158 26.98 -24.29 -31.58
CA ILE A 158 26.84 -24.03 -33.01
C ILE A 158 27.10 -25.31 -33.81
N LYS A 159 26.22 -25.56 -34.79
CA LYS A 159 26.32 -26.73 -35.67
C LYS A 159 27.27 -26.44 -36.84
N PRO A 160 28.11 -27.40 -37.25
CA PRO A 160 28.97 -27.24 -38.42
C PRO A 160 28.16 -27.03 -39.70
N VAL A 161 28.69 -26.23 -40.63
CA VAL A 161 28.11 -26.05 -41.97
C VAL A 161 28.52 -27.24 -42.83
N GLU A 162 27.67 -28.25 -42.91
CA GLU A 162 27.92 -29.50 -43.65
C GLU A 162 28.39 -29.23 -45.09
N GLY A 163 29.51 -29.87 -45.48
CA GLY A 163 30.12 -29.72 -46.81
C GLY A 163 30.91 -28.44 -47.05
N ALA A 164 30.99 -27.49 -46.09
CA ALA A 164 31.77 -26.28 -46.27
C ALA A 164 33.29 -26.56 -46.26
N VAL A 165 33.98 -26.08 -47.28
CA VAL A 165 35.45 -26.04 -47.37
C VAL A 165 35.92 -24.61 -47.10
N VAL A 166 36.95 -24.45 -46.27
CA VAL A 166 37.60 -23.15 -46.01
C VAL A 166 39.06 -23.26 -46.45
N GLU A 167 39.54 -22.30 -47.22
CA GLU A 167 40.93 -22.26 -47.70
C GLU A 167 41.93 -22.22 -46.53
N GLY A 168 43.11 -22.82 -46.72
CA GLY A 168 44.11 -23.00 -45.65
C GLY A 168 43.78 -24.10 -44.63
N SER A 169 42.51 -24.38 -44.32
CA SER A 169 42.11 -25.37 -43.30
C SER A 169 42.31 -26.85 -43.71
N SER A 170 42.22 -27.76 -42.74
CA SER A 170 42.03 -29.19 -43.00
C SER A 170 40.56 -29.50 -43.36
N ALA A 171 40.35 -30.49 -44.22
CA ALA A 171 39.01 -30.82 -44.74
C ALA A 171 37.97 -31.17 -43.66
N TRP A 172 38.39 -31.70 -42.50
CA TRP A 172 37.50 -31.98 -41.37
C TRP A 172 37.11 -30.71 -40.59
N ALA A 173 37.88 -29.63 -40.69
CA ALA A 173 37.72 -28.41 -39.90
C ALA A 173 36.90 -27.33 -40.62
N GLY A 174 36.93 -27.29 -41.95
CA GLY A 174 36.17 -26.34 -42.79
C GLY A 174 34.71 -26.11 -42.36
N PRO A 175 33.92 -27.17 -42.08
CA PRO A 175 32.54 -27.03 -41.58
C PRO A 175 32.40 -26.26 -40.26
N TYR A 176 33.37 -26.40 -39.35
CA TYR A 176 33.38 -25.71 -38.06
C TYR A 176 33.95 -24.29 -38.17
N ILE A 177 35.00 -24.10 -38.99
CA ILE A 177 35.61 -22.79 -39.23
C ILE A 177 34.61 -21.87 -39.94
N LYS A 178 33.87 -22.38 -40.94
CA LYS A 178 32.80 -21.61 -41.60
C LYS A 178 31.70 -21.21 -40.61
N ALA A 179 31.29 -22.13 -39.73
CA ALA A 179 30.29 -21.84 -38.70
C ALA A 179 30.77 -20.79 -37.67
N ALA A 180 32.05 -20.84 -37.28
CA ALA A 180 32.65 -19.88 -36.35
C ALA A 180 32.83 -18.48 -36.98
N LEU A 181 33.15 -18.40 -38.28
CA LEU A 181 33.18 -17.15 -39.04
C LEU A 181 31.76 -16.55 -39.17
N ASP A 182 30.78 -17.36 -39.56
CA ASP A 182 29.38 -16.92 -39.72
C ASP A 182 28.73 -16.45 -38.41
N ALA A 183 29.22 -16.97 -37.28
CA ALA A 183 28.80 -16.58 -35.93
C ALA A 183 29.66 -15.48 -35.28
N GLY A 184 30.68 -14.94 -35.98
CA GLY A 184 31.56 -13.89 -35.45
C GLY A 184 32.48 -14.32 -34.30
N ILE A 185 32.64 -15.63 -34.05
CA ILE A 185 33.50 -16.16 -32.98
C ILE A 185 34.99 -15.95 -33.30
N ILE A 186 35.34 -15.91 -34.59
CA ILE A 186 36.71 -15.72 -35.07
C ILE A 186 36.80 -14.70 -36.21
N ALA A 187 37.97 -14.07 -36.34
CA ALA A 187 38.33 -13.31 -37.52
C ALA A 187 38.69 -14.22 -38.71
N ALA A 188 38.57 -13.69 -39.93
CA ALA A 188 39.12 -14.31 -41.14
C ALA A 188 40.65 -14.15 -41.22
N GLY A 189 41.32 -15.00 -42.01
CA GLY A 189 42.75 -14.88 -42.29
C GLY A 189 43.70 -15.47 -41.23
N LEU A 190 43.18 -16.26 -40.28
CA LEU A 190 44.01 -17.03 -39.34
C LEU A 190 44.74 -18.19 -40.06
N ASP A 191 45.99 -18.47 -39.69
CA ASP A 191 46.61 -19.76 -40.04
C ASP A 191 45.94 -20.87 -39.20
N TYR A 192 45.03 -21.59 -39.85
CA TYR A 192 44.26 -22.66 -39.24
C TYR A 192 45.10 -23.89 -38.85
N LYS A 193 46.28 -24.10 -39.46
CA LYS A 193 47.11 -25.30 -39.26
C LYS A 193 48.30 -25.05 -38.32
N ALA A 194 48.65 -23.80 -38.07
CA ALA A 194 49.61 -23.43 -37.03
C ALA A 194 49.20 -23.99 -35.64
N ALA A 195 50.21 -24.20 -34.80
CA ALA A 195 50.02 -24.44 -33.38
C ALA A 195 49.48 -23.17 -32.72
N ALA A 196 48.34 -23.28 -32.02
CA ALA A 196 47.66 -22.13 -31.44
C ALA A 196 48.43 -21.57 -30.24
N THR A 197 48.53 -20.24 -30.18
CA THR A 197 49.03 -19.55 -28.99
C THR A 197 47.94 -19.49 -27.91
N ARG A 198 48.39 -19.26 -26.68
CA ARG A 198 47.52 -19.02 -25.52
C ARG A 198 46.67 -17.77 -25.74
N GLY A 199 47.22 -16.71 -26.35
CA GLY A 199 46.51 -15.50 -26.73
C GLY A 199 45.37 -15.78 -27.70
N GLN A 200 45.63 -16.44 -28.82
CA GLN A 200 44.59 -16.85 -29.78
C GLN A 200 43.48 -17.67 -29.11
N THR A 201 43.86 -18.57 -28.20
CA THR A 201 42.90 -19.39 -27.44
C THR A 201 42.04 -18.56 -26.49
N ILE A 202 42.60 -17.52 -25.87
CA ILE A 202 41.90 -16.58 -25.01
C ILE A 202 40.97 -15.65 -25.80
N ASP A 203 41.41 -15.13 -26.95
CA ASP A 203 40.57 -14.28 -27.78
C ASP A 203 39.30 -15.01 -28.25
N VAL A 204 39.45 -16.23 -28.76
CA VAL A 204 38.32 -17.08 -29.18
C VAL A 204 37.49 -17.54 -27.98
N GLY A 205 38.15 -17.95 -26.89
CA GLY A 205 37.49 -18.42 -25.67
C GLY A 205 36.70 -17.34 -24.95
N TYR A 206 37.16 -16.09 -24.97
CA TYR A 206 36.45 -14.94 -24.41
C TYR A 206 35.16 -14.63 -25.18
N THR A 207 35.18 -14.71 -26.51
CA THR A 207 33.96 -14.55 -27.33
C THR A 207 32.94 -15.66 -27.04
N VAL A 208 33.39 -16.90 -26.86
CA VAL A 208 32.51 -18.01 -26.43
C VAL A 208 31.97 -17.79 -25.02
N TYR A 209 32.79 -17.30 -24.08
CA TYR A 209 32.35 -16.96 -22.73
C TYR A 209 31.29 -15.85 -22.73
N GLN A 210 31.44 -14.81 -23.56
CA GLN A 210 30.40 -13.80 -23.75
C GLN A 210 29.11 -14.43 -24.29
N LEU A 211 29.18 -15.24 -25.35
CA LEU A 211 28.00 -15.92 -25.91
C LEU A 211 27.29 -16.85 -24.90
N LEU A 212 28.01 -17.46 -23.96
CA LEU A 212 27.46 -18.29 -22.89
C LEU A 212 26.95 -17.51 -21.66
N THR A 213 27.24 -16.20 -21.57
CA THR A 213 26.81 -15.33 -20.45
C THR A 213 25.73 -14.32 -20.83
N VAL A 214 25.39 -14.18 -22.12
CA VAL A 214 24.19 -13.48 -22.56
C VAL A 214 22.94 -14.25 -22.11
N PRO A 215 21.98 -13.62 -21.39
CA PRO A 215 20.70 -14.25 -21.06
C PRO A 215 19.95 -14.68 -22.32
N ALA A 216 19.51 -15.94 -22.36
CA ALA A 216 18.69 -16.44 -23.46
C ALA A 216 17.33 -15.71 -23.49
N GLU A 217 16.95 -15.17 -24.65
CA GLU A 217 15.76 -14.33 -24.82
C GLU A 217 14.51 -14.98 -24.20
N LEU A 218 13.96 -14.31 -23.19
CA LEU A 218 12.81 -14.75 -22.41
C LEU A 218 11.65 -15.07 -23.36
N ALA A 219 11.18 -16.30 -23.36
CA ALA A 219 10.04 -16.68 -24.19
C ALA A 219 9.11 -17.64 -23.46
N VAL A 220 7.83 -17.30 -23.49
CA VAL A 220 6.74 -18.20 -23.10
C VAL A 220 6.74 -19.42 -24.02
N SER A 221 6.64 -20.61 -23.44
CA SER A 221 6.50 -21.87 -24.16
C SER A 221 5.04 -22.27 -24.30
N LYS A 222 4.22 -22.02 -23.26
CA LYS A 222 2.79 -22.36 -23.19
C LYS A 222 2.09 -21.51 -22.13
N ILE A 223 0.77 -21.29 -22.30
CA ILE A 223 -0.11 -20.82 -21.23
C ILE A 223 -1.33 -21.75 -21.17
N SER A 224 -1.72 -22.18 -19.98
CA SER A 224 -2.92 -23.01 -19.80
C SER A 224 -3.59 -22.79 -18.45
N GLN A 225 -4.91 -22.99 -18.38
CA GLN A 225 -5.66 -22.97 -17.12
C GLN A 225 -5.24 -24.14 -16.23
N THR A 226 -4.92 -23.84 -14.97
CA THR A 226 -4.45 -24.80 -13.96
C THR A 226 -5.26 -24.74 -12.66
N GLY A 227 -6.25 -23.84 -12.59
CA GLY A 227 -7.24 -23.75 -11.51
C GLY A 227 -8.46 -22.94 -11.95
N ALA A 228 -9.48 -22.89 -11.12
CA ALA A 228 -10.73 -22.16 -11.36
C ALA A 228 -10.52 -20.65 -11.60
N LYS A 229 -9.38 -20.09 -11.14
CA LYS A 229 -9.00 -18.68 -11.30
C LYS A 229 -7.54 -18.48 -11.73
N LYS A 230 -6.87 -19.55 -12.18
CA LYS A 230 -5.41 -19.61 -12.35
C LYS A 230 -5.03 -20.01 -13.76
N LEU A 231 -4.14 -19.22 -14.37
CA LEU A 231 -3.44 -19.56 -15.60
C LEU A 231 -1.96 -19.74 -15.29
N THR A 232 -1.37 -20.87 -15.64
CA THR A 232 0.09 -21.04 -15.57
C THR A 232 0.71 -20.67 -16.91
N VAL A 233 1.68 -19.76 -16.85
CA VAL A 233 2.63 -19.44 -17.92
C VAL A 233 3.83 -20.36 -17.73
N GLU A 234 4.15 -21.16 -18.74
CA GLU A 234 5.39 -21.93 -18.83
C GLU A 234 6.40 -21.16 -19.68
N PHE A 235 7.67 -21.18 -19.29
CA PHE A 235 8.77 -20.56 -20.03
C PHE A 235 9.58 -21.61 -20.79
N LYS A 236 10.39 -21.21 -21.79
CA LYS A 236 11.30 -22.13 -22.51
C LYS A 236 12.54 -22.54 -21.68
N GLY A 237 12.81 -21.84 -20.58
CA GLY A 237 13.92 -22.07 -19.66
C GLY A 237 13.63 -21.48 -18.28
N ALA A 238 14.59 -21.54 -17.36
CA ALA A 238 14.47 -20.87 -16.07
C ALA A 238 14.79 -19.37 -16.24
N ILE A 239 13.91 -18.48 -15.79
CA ILE A 239 14.14 -17.03 -15.86
C ILE A 239 15.11 -16.55 -14.77
N THR A 240 15.83 -15.47 -15.05
CA THR A 240 16.76 -14.82 -14.10
C THR A 240 16.01 -14.03 -13.02
N ALA A 241 16.74 -13.63 -11.96
CA ALA A 241 16.18 -12.86 -10.85
C ALA A 241 15.78 -11.41 -11.23
N ASP A 242 16.30 -10.86 -12.33
CA ASP A 242 15.93 -9.52 -12.80
C ASP A 242 14.77 -9.57 -13.81
N GLU A 243 14.69 -10.63 -14.62
CA GLU A 243 13.51 -10.94 -15.43
C GLU A 243 12.28 -11.24 -14.56
N GLU A 244 12.47 -11.90 -13.40
CA GLU A 244 11.45 -12.11 -12.38
C GLU A 244 10.92 -10.79 -11.80
N LYS A 245 11.79 -9.82 -11.49
CA LYS A 245 11.38 -8.47 -11.03
C LYS A 245 10.66 -7.67 -12.13
N ALA A 246 11.05 -7.88 -13.39
CA ALA A 246 10.47 -7.20 -14.55
C ALA A 246 9.21 -7.90 -15.11
N LEU A 247 8.81 -9.04 -14.54
CA LEU A 247 7.73 -9.87 -15.08
C LEU A 247 6.37 -9.19 -14.89
N THR A 248 5.69 -8.96 -16.00
CA THR A 248 4.35 -8.35 -16.08
C THR A 248 3.44 -9.20 -16.96
N ALA A 249 2.14 -9.18 -16.67
CA ALA A 249 1.14 -9.88 -17.46
C ALA A 249 -0.18 -9.11 -17.49
N THR A 250 -0.90 -9.20 -18.62
CA THR A 250 -2.28 -8.73 -18.72
C THR A 250 -3.17 -9.83 -19.30
N VAL A 251 -4.33 -10.05 -18.68
CA VAL A 251 -5.29 -11.10 -19.02
C VAL A 251 -6.59 -10.42 -19.43
N LYS A 252 -7.02 -10.59 -20.68
CA LYS A 252 -8.18 -9.87 -21.24
C LYS A 252 -9.18 -10.81 -21.89
N ASN A 253 -10.48 -10.59 -21.66
CA ASN A 253 -11.55 -11.18 -22.45
C ASN A 253 -12.18 -10.06 -23.30
N GLY A 254 -11.94 -10.10 -24.61
CA GLY A 254 -12.19 -8.95 -25.49
C GLY A 254 -11.44 -7.70 -25.01
N GLN A 255 -12.17 -6.64 -24.67
CA GLN A 255 -11.62 -5.40 -24.10
C GLN A 255 -11.52 -5.41 -22.56
N ILE A 256 -12.19 -6.35 -21.87
CA ILE A 256 -12.26 -6.38 -20.40
C ILE A 256 -10.96 -6.94 -19.84
N ASN A 257 -10.27 -6.15 -19.02
CA ASN A 257 -9.04 -6.56 -18.34
C ASN A 257 -9.34 -7.19 -16.98
N TYR A 258 -8.74 -8.34 -16.70
CA TYR A 258 -8.83 -9.07 -15.44
C TYR A 258 -7.50 -8.92 -14.69
N PRO A 259 -7.46 -8.17 -13.57
CA PRO A 259 -6.25 -8.05 -12.77
C PRO A 259 -5.80 -9.41 -12.23
N VAL A 260 -4.50 -9.67 -12.31
CA VAL A 260 -3.86 -10.89 -11.81
C VAL A 260 -2.69 -10.55 -10.91
N THR A 261 -2.48 -11.35 -9.86
CA THR A 261 -1.20 -11.44 -9.16
C THR A 261 -0.32 -12.46 -9.89
N ILE A 262 0.99 -12.25 -9.85
CA ILE A 262 1.99 -13.13 -10.49
C ILE A 262 2.79 -13.81 -9.39
N LYS A 263 2.88 -15.15 -9.43
CA LYS A 263 3.77 -15.94 -8.57
C LYS A 263 4.66 -16.84 -9.43
N VAL A 264 5.94 -16.53 -9.49
CA VAL A 264 6.96 -17.38 -10.13
C VAL A 264 7.20 -18.64 -9.27
N ALA A 265 7.47 -19.78 -9.92
CA ALA A 265 7.82 -21.03 -9.25
C ALA A 265 9.30 -21.05 -8.85
N ASP A 266 9.66 -21.81 -7.81
CA ASP A 266 11.01 -21.83 -7.24
C ASP A 266 12.09 -22.31 -8.25
N ASP A 267 11.70 -23.12 -9.25
CA ASP A 267 12.58 -23.58 -10.34
C ASP A 267 12.73 -22.56 -11.50
N LYS A 268 11.98 -21.46 -11.42
CA LYS A 268 11.88 -20.33 -12.35
C LYS A 268 11.44 -20.66 -13.78
N LYS A 269 10.89 -21.85 -14.03
CA LYS A 269 10.41 -22.26 -15.37
C LYS A 269 8.93 -21.98 -15.62
N SER A 270 8.19 -21.51 -14.61
CA SER A 270 6.80 -21.12 -14.75
C SER A 270 6.39 -19.99 -13.80
N ALA A 271 5.28 -19.32 -14.12
CA ALA A 271 4.61 -18.37 -13.25
C ALA A 271 3.09 -18.60 -13.27
N VAL A 272 2.46 -18.56 -12.11
CA VAL A 272 1.00 -18.60 -11.96
C VAL A 272 0.46 -17.18 -11.98
N LEU A 273 -0.52 -16.93 -12.84
CA LEU A 273 -1.36 -15.74 -12.88
C LEU A 273 -2.67 -16.06 -12.16
N GLU A 274 -2.92 -15.44 -11.00
CA GLU A 274 -4.12 -15.68 -10.20
C GLU A 274 -5.05 -14.46 -10.18
N ALA A 275 -6.30 -14.64 -10.60
CA ALA A 275 -7.32 -13.59 -10.67
C ALA A 275 -8.32 -13.68 -9.51
N THR A 276 -8.93 -12.56 -9.11
CA THR A 276 -10.04 -12.57 -8.14
C THR A 276 -11.27 -13.31 -8.70
N PHE A 277 -11.48 -13.27 -10.02
CA PHE A 277 -12.56 -13.93 -10.75
C PHE A 277 -12.12 -14.18 -12.20
N LEU A 278 -12.48 -15.33 -12.78
CA LEU A 278 -12.13 -15.70 -14.15
C LEU A 278 -13.27 -16.57 -14.76
N PRO A 279 -14.28 -15.96 -15.40
CA PRO A 279 -15.39 -16.70 -16.01
C PRO A 279 -14.93 -17.52 -17.23
N ALA A 280 -15.76 -18.48 -17.66
CA ALA A 280 -15.50 -19.26 -18.86
C ALA A 280 -15.55 -18.36 -20.13
N GLY A 281 -14.62 -18.58 -21.06
CA GLY A 281 -14.49 -17.78 -22.28
C GLY A 281 -13.10 -17.86 -22.91
N GLU A 282 -12.88 -17.13 -24.00
CA GLU A 282 -11.58 -17.03 -24.65
C GLU A 282 -10.82 -15.79 -24.13
N TYR A 283 -9.59 -16.00 -23.66
CA TYR A 283 -8.74 -14.96 -23.09
C TYR A 283 -7.50 -14.71 -23.95
N SER A 284 -7.16 -13.44 -24.11
CA SER A 284 -5.90 -12.97 -24.67
C SER A 284 -4.96 -12.65 -23.51
N VAL A 285 -3.82 -13.34 -23.44
CA VAL A 285 -2.83 -13.21 -22.36
C VAL A 285 -1.52 -12.69 -22.93
N THR A 286 -1.17 -11.46 -22.54
CA THR A 286 0.12 -10.82 -22.87
C THR A 286 1.05 -10.98 -21.68
N VAL A 287 2.29 -11.41 -21.91
CA VAL A 287 3.37 -11.42 -20.92
C VAL A 287 4.47 -10.48 -21.40
N ASN A 288 4.92 -9.57 -20.53
CA ASN A 288 5.82 -8.47 -20.87
C ASN A 288 5.39 -7.73 -22.15
N LYS A 289 6.24 -7.70 -23.18
CA LYS A 289 5.98 -7.05 -24.49
C LYS A 289 5.79 -8.08 -25.63
N PHE A 290 5.57 -9.35 -25.32
CA PHE A 290 5.41 -10.40 -26.32
C PHE A 290 3.99 -10.45 -26.90
N ASP A 291 3.83 -11.07 -28.06
CA ASP A 291 2.51 -11.28 -28.68
C ASP A 291 1.55 -12.01 -27.74
N ALA A 292 0.27 -11.62 -27.80
CA ALA A 292 -0.74 -12.14 -26.88
C ALA A 292 -1.19 -13.55 -27.26
N ILE A 293 -1.10 -14.48 -26.31
CA ILE A 293 -1.45 -15.90 -26.49
C ILE A 293 -2.92 -16.11 -26.12
N LYS A 294 -3.66 -16.81 -26.99
CA LYS A 294 -5.06 -17.19 -26.72
C LYS A 294 -5.16 -18.40 -25.79
N VAL A 295 -6.00 -18.31 -24.77
CA VAL A 295 -6.26 -19.37 -23.78
C VAL A 295 -7.77 -19.52 -23.57
N THR A 296 -8.32 -20.71 -23.78
CA THR A 296 -9.72 -21.01 -23.44
C THR A 296 -9.82 -21.34 -21.96
N VAL A 297 -10.60 -20.55 -21.22
CA VAL A 297 -10.97 -20.81 -19.81
C VAL A 297 -12.29 -21.57 -19.78
N VAL A 298 -12.33 -22.66 -19.03
CA VAL A 298 -13.54 -23.43 -18.72
C VAL A 298 -14.02 -23.17 -17.30
N ALA A 299 -15.33 -23.28 -17.09
CA ALA A 299 -15.92 -23.19 -15.76
C ALA A 299 -15.44 -24.35 -14.87
N ALA A 300 -15.20 -24.07 -13.59
CA ALA A 300 -14.98 -25.12 -12.61
C ALA A 300 -16.26 -25.92 -12.40
N VAL A 301 -16.20 -27.24 -12.56
CA VAL A 301 -17.32 -28.17 -12.39
C VAL A 301 -16.90 -29.34 -11.51
N VAL A 302 -17.79 -29.87 -10.67
CA VAL A 302 -17.47 -30.99 -9.77
C VAL A 302 -17.25 -32.26 -10.60
N THR A 303 -16.02 -32.78 -10.58
CA THR A 303 -15.62 -34.00 -11.31
C THR A 303 -15.22 -35.16 -10.38
N LYS A 304 -15.01 -34.89 -9.09
CA LYS A 304 -14.58 -35.88 -8.09
C LYS A 304 -15.19 -35.57 -6.73
N ILE A 305 -15.52 -36.63 -5.97
CA ILE A 305 -15.82 -36.54 -4.54
C ILE A 305 -14.69 -37.22 -3.77
N GLU A 306 -14.31 -36.66 -2.63
CA GLU A 306 -13.27 -37.20 -1.76
C GLU A 306 -13.74 -37.23 -0.31
N ILE A 307 -13.39 -38.30 0.43
CA ILE A 307 -13.65 -38.46 1.86
C ILE A 307 -12.29 -38.40 2.58
N GLY A 308 -11.94 -37.21 3.07
CA GLY A 308 -10.61 -36.89 3.57
C GLY A 308 -10.21 -37.59 4.87
N ALA A 309 -11.18 -37.94 5.73
CA ALA A 309 -10.89 -38.64 6.99
C ALA A 309 -10.05 -39.91 6.77
N SER A 310 -8.96 -40.08 7.51
CA SER A 310 -8.03 -41.22 7.41
C SER A 310 -8.52 -42.43 8.20
N THR A 311 -9.10 -42.20 9.37
CA THR A 311 -9.72 -43.19 10.27
C THR A 311 -11.11 -42.73 10.71
N LEU A 312 -11.92 -43.64 11.24
CA LEU A 312 -13.10 -43.29 12.04
C LEU A 312 -12.88 -43.70 13.48
N GLN A 313 -13.34 -42.88 14.40
CA GLN A 313 -13.14 -43.03 15.84
C GLN A 313 -14.49 -43.04 16.57
N ALA A 314 -14.58 -43.75 17.69
CA ALA A 314 -15.78 -43.78 18.55
C ALA A 314 -15.99 -42.47 19.34
N THR A 315 -16.12 -41.34 18.63
CA THR A 315 -16.11 -39.97 19.17
C THR A 315 -17.31 -39.13 18.69
N TYR A 316 -17.54 -38.00 19.35
CA TYR A 316 -18.68 -37.12 19.08
C TYR A 316 -18.43 -36.20 17.88
N ASN A 317 -19.37 -36.16 16.93
CA ASN A 317 -19.37 -35.29 15.73
C ASN A 317 -18.02 -35.25 14.97
N GLN A 318 -17.44 -36.40 14.65
CA GLN A 318 -16.21 -36.47 13.86
C GLN A 318 -16.45 -35.89 12.44
N ASP A 319 -15.62 -34.94 12.03
CA ASP A 319 -15.65 -34.41 10.67
C ASP A 319 -15.08 -35.43 9.66
N LEU A 320 -15.87 -35.78 8.65
CA LEU A 320 -15.50 -36.73 7.61
C LEU A 320 -14.58 -36.11 6.52
N GLN A 321 -14.41 -34.78 6.53
CA GLN A 321 -13.62 -34.01 5.57
C GLN A 321 -14.03 -34.29 4.12
N VAL A 322 -15.35 -34.33 3.87
CA VAL A 322 -15.92 -34.61 2.55
C VAL A 322 -15.81 -33.39 1.65
N LYS A 323 -15.23 -33.56 0.46
CA LYS A 323 -14.97 -32.47 -0.49
C LYS A 323 -15.53 -32.79 -1.88
N ALA A 324 -16.20 -31.80 -2.46
CA ALA A 324 -16.47 -31.75 -3.90
C ALA A 324 -15.27 -31.09 -4.59
N LEU A 325 -14.60 -31.81 -5.48
CA LEU A 325 -13.40 -31.35 -6.18
C LEU A 325 -13.67 -31.15 -7.67
N ASN A 326 -13.10 -30.09 -8.23
CA ASN A 326 -13.21 -29.77 -9.64
C ASN A 326 -12.14 -30.47 -10.50
N GLN A 327 -12.15 -30.21 -11.81
CA GLN A 327 -11.20 -30.79 -12.76
C GLN A 327 -9.72 -30.42 -12.52
N PHE A 328 -9.44 -29.47 -11.62
CA PHE A 328 -8.11 -29.04 -11.18
C PHE A 328 -7.75 -29.56 -9.78
N ASN A 329 -8.58 -30.42 -9.18
CA ASN A 329 -8.53 -30.86 -7.77
C ASN A 329 -8.70 -29.72 -6.74
N GLU A 330 -9.24 -28.56 -7.13
CA GLU A 330 -9.62 -27.50 -6.17
C GLU A 330 -11.04 -27.74 -5.63
N GLU A 331 -11.27 -27.33 -4.38
CA GLU A 331 -12.54 -27.54 -3.65
C GLU A 331 -13.63 -26.57 -4.10
N VAL A 332 -14.76 -27.11 -4.57
CA VAL A 332 -15.96 -26.34 -4.95
C VAL A 332 -16.82 -26.11 -3.71
N LYS A 333 -16.60 -24.97 -3.06
CA LYS A 333 -17.34 -24.57 -1.85
C LYS A 333 -18.83 -24.36 -2.12
N ASN A 334 -19.63 -24.56 -1.08
CA ASN A 334 -21.09 -24.44 -1.06
C ASN A 334 -21.86 -25.47 -1.90
N GLU A 335 -21.22 -26.53 -2.40
CA GLU A 335 -21.92 -27.63 -3.06
C GLU A 335 -22.48 -28.66 -2.09
N SER A 336 -23.72 -29.11 -2.33
CA SER A 336 -24.42 -30.03 -1.43
C SER A 336 -24.02 -31.48 -1.69
N VAL A 337 -23.15 -32.03 -0.85
CA VAL A 337 -22.81 -33.46 -0.85
C VAL A 337 -23.63 -34.17 0.21
N ALA A 338 -24.53 -35.06 -0.22
CA ALA A 338 -25.27 -35.94 0.67
C ALA A 338 -24.35 -37.06 1.15
N VAL A 339 -24.21 -37.21 2.47
CA VAL A 339 -23.37 -38.25 3.09
C VAL A 339 -24.28 -39.28 3.77
N GLN A 340 -23.87 -40.54 3.74
CA GLN A 340 -24.53 -41.66 4.42
C GLN A 340 -23.46 -42.57 5.04
N ALA A 341 -23.77 -43.18 6.19
CA ALA A 341 -22.86 -44.09 6.89
C ALA A 341 -23.62 -45.33 7.36
N TYR A 342 -23.08 -46.51 7.08
CA TYR A 342 -23.71 -47.81 7.32
C TYR A 342 -22.77 -48.78 8.05
N SER A 343 -23.29 -49.59 8.97
CA SER A 343 -22.59 -50.72 9.56
C SER A 343 -22.48 -51.85 8.54
N SER A 344 -21.26 -52.28 8.21
CA SER A 344 -21.05 -53.36 7.22
C SER A 344 -21.43 -54.75 7.74
N GLN A 345 -21.76 -54.90 9.02
CA GLN A 345 -22.13 -56.18 9.63
C GLN A 345 -23.63 -56.46 9.50
N ASN A 346 -24.46 -55.41 9.47
CA ASN A 346 -25.92 -55.53 9.49
C ASN A 346 -26.61 -54.90 8.26
N GLY A 347 -25.96 -53.94 7.59
CA GLY A 347 -26.62 -53.03 6.64
C GLY A 347 -27.39 -51.87 7.31
N ASP A 348 -27.46 -51.84 8.64
CA ASP A 348 -28.06 -50.74 9.40
C ASP A 348 -27.36 -49.41 9.13
N LEU A 349 -28.16 -48.35 8.93
CA LEU A 349 -27.68 -46.97 8.91
C LEU A 349 -27.19 -46.61 10.32
N VAL A 350 -26.04 -45.94 10.46
CA VAL A 350 -25.46 -45.57 11.77
C VAL A 350 -26.28 -44.43 12.42
N ALA A 351 -27.46 -44.81 12.90
CA ALA A 351 -28.55 -44.03 13.50
C ALA A 351 -28.99 -42.76 12.75
N ALA A 352 -30.24 -42.75 12.31
CA ALA A 352 -30.89 -41.55 11.79
C ALA A 352 -30.78 -40.40 12.83
N GLY A 353 -30.22 -39.26 12.41
CA GLY A 353 -29.96 -38.10 13.27
C GLY A 353 -28.54 -38.01 13.86
N LYS A 354 -27.68 -39.03 13.75
CA LYS A 354 -26.26 -38.93 14.15
C LYS A 354 -25.34 -38.24 13.13
N LEU A 355 -25.83 -37.90 11.95
CA LEU A 355 -25.06 -37.25 10.88
C LEU A 355 -25.61 -35.85 10.60
N ALA A 356 -24.83 -34.81 10.88
CA ALA A 356 -25.22 -33.41 10.70
C ALA A 356 -24.09 -32.61 10.04
N ALA A 357 -24.39 -31.91 8.93
CA ALA A 357 -23.45 -31.07 8.19
C ALA A 357 -22.08 -31.73 7.90
N GLY A 358 -22.08 -33.02 7.51
CA GLY A 358 -20.87 -33.79 7.21
C GLY A 358 -20.13 -34.34 8.45
N LYS A 359 -20.58 -34.02 9.66
CA LYS A 359 -20.02 -34.54 10.92
C LYS A 359 -20.83 -35.75 11.41
N LEU A 360 -20.15 -36.86 11.64
CA LEU A 360 -20.73 -38.14 12.03
C LEU A 360 -20.47 -38.39 13.51
N ASN A 361 -21.54 -38.50 14.29
CA ASN A 361 -21.46 -38.88 15.70
C ASN A 361 -21.29 -40.40 15.83
N LEU A 362 -20.19 -40.82 16.43
CA LEU A 362 -19.84 -42.22 16.70
C LEU A 362 -19.63 -42.46 18.20
N SER A 363 -20.04 -41.53 19.06
CA SER A 363 -19.97 -41.69 20.53
C SER A 363 -20.81 -42.90 20.96
N GLY A 364 -20.17 -43.86 21.64
CA GLY A 364 -20.81 -45.10 22.10
C GLY A 364 -20.92 -46.19 21.04
N GLU A 365 -20.45 -45.99 19.81
CA GLU A 365 -20.31 -47.06 18.83
C GLU A 365 -19.16 -48.00 19.22
N LYS A 366 -19.34 -49.31 19.02
CA LYS A 366 -18.38 -50.33 19.45
C LYS A 366 -17.11 -50.29 18.61
N VAL A 367 -15.96 -50.07 19.26
CA VAL A 367 -14.62 -50.18 18.65
C VAL A 367 -14.45 -51.54 17.95
N ASP A 368 -13.66 -51.53 16.87
CA ASP A 368 -13.50 -52.61 15.88
C ASP A 368 -14.69 -52.87 14.94
N ASN A 369 -15.85 -52.20 15.10
CA ASN A 369 -16.90 -52.23 14.08
C ASN A 369 -16.41 -51.66 12.73
N THR A 370 -16.95 -52.18 11.63
CA THR A 370 -16.62 -51.71 10.27
C THR A 370 -17.75 -50.84 9.72
N VAL A 371 -17.42 -49.62 9.31
CA VAL A 371 -18.38 -48.61 8.83
C VAL A 371 -18.04 -48.23 7.39
N VAL A 372 -19.04 -48.26 6.50
CA VAL A 372 -18.94 -47.77 5.13
C VAL A 372 -19.53 -46.38 5.07
N VAL A 373 -18.72 -45.38 4.70
CA VAL A 373 -19.17 -44.02 4.42
C VAL A 373 -19.28 -43.83 2.92
N THR A 374 -20.41 -43.31 2.46
CA THR A 374 -20.66 -42.93 1.06
C THR A 374 -21.05 -41.46 0.99
N ALA A 375 -20.41 -40.71 0.10
CA ALA A 375 -20.66 -39.31 -0.16
C ALA A 375 -21.07 -39.12 -1.63
N THR A 376 -22.23 -38.50 -1.88
CA THR A 376 -22.87 -38.38 -3.20
C THR A 376 -23.24 -36.93 -3.48
N HIS A 377 -22.82 -36.39 -4.62
CA HIS A 377 -23.14 -35.02 -5.05
C HIS A 377 -24.41 -34.98 -5.91
N TYR A 378 -25.46 -34.36 -5.37
CA TYR A 378 -26.82 -34.39 -5.91
C TYR A 378 -26.97 -33.91 -7.36
N LYS A 379 -26.25 -32.86 -7.78
CA LYS A 379 -26.34 -32.28 -9.14
C LYS A 379 -25.75 -33.18 -10.23
N THR A 380 -24.71 -33.96 -9.92
CA THR A 380 -23.94 -34.71 -10.93
C THR A 380 -24.00 -36.22 -10.77
N GLY A 381 -24.61 -36.73 -9.68
CA GLY A 381 -24.67 -38.16 -9.39
C GLY A 381 -23.31 -38.79 -9.05
N LEU A 382 -22.25 -37.99 -8.91
CA LEU A 382 -20.92 -38.49 -8.56
C LEU A 382 -20.89 -38.92 -7.09
N SER A 383 -20.39 -40.14 -6.86
CA SER A 383 -20.25 -40.71 -5.53
C SER A 383 -18.83 -41.19 -5.26
N ALA A 384 -18.42 -41.13 -3.99
CA ALA A 384 -17.25 -41.81 -3.47
C ALA A 384 -17.63 -42.58 -2.20
N SER A 385 -17.07 -43.78 -2.03
CA SER A 385 -17.28 -44.61 -0.83
C SER A 385 -15.95 -45.03 -0.23
N LYS A 386 -15.88 -45.08 1.10
CA LYS A 386 -14.69 -45.46 1.85
C LYS A 386 -15.08 -46.27 3.10
N THR A 387 -14.44 -47.42 3.26
CA THR A 387 -14.69 -48.34 4.37
C THR A 387 -13.62 -48.12 5.45
N TYR A 388 -14.06 -48.07 6.70
CA TYR A 388 -13.22 -47.82 7.86
C TYR A 388 -13.44 -48.89 8.92
N LYS A 389 -12.39 -49.23 9.66
CA LYS A 389 -12.50 -49.88 10.97
C LYS A 389 -12.57 -48.78 12.03
N LEU A 390 -13.53 -48.89 12.96
CA LEU A 390 -13.70 -47.93 14.05
C LEU A 390 -12.62 -48.14 15.12
N VAL A 391 -11.86 -47.10 15.46
CA VAL A 391 -10.90 -47.11 16.56
C VAL A 391 -11.43 -46.37 17.79
N ALA A 392 -10.72 -46.46 18.91
CA ALA A 392 -11.03 -45.67 20.11
C ALA A 392 -10.94 -44.16 19.82
N GLY A 393 -11.72 -43.34 20.54
CA GLY A 393 -11.67 -41.88 20.45
C GLY A 393 -10.29 -41.33 20.81
N SER A 394 -9.75 -40.41 20.01
CA SER A 394 -8.45 -39.81 20.27
C SER A 394 -8.47 -38.86 21.48
N SER A 395 -7.47 -39.03 22.35
CA SER A 395 -7.14 -38.14 23.45
C SER A 395 -5.72 -37.61 23.24
N ALA A 396 -5.44 -36.36 23.63
CA ALA A 396 -4.12 -35.77 23.42
C ALA A 396 -3.04 -36.51 24.24
N THR A 397 -2.21 -37.33 23.60
CA THR A 397 -1.03 -37.98 24.21
C THR A 397 0.25 -37.15 24.03
N SER A 398 0.19 -36.10 23.22
CA SER A 398 1.24 -35.07 23.15
C SER A 398 0.63 -33.69 23.25
N ILE A 399 1.26 -32.83 24.05
CA ILE A 399 0.92 -31.42 24.22
C ILE A 399 2.22 -30.63 24.00
N GLN A 400 2.14 -29.52 23.27
CA GLN A 400 3.19 -28.51 23.18
C GLN A 400 2.57 -27.13 23.45
N ILE A 401 3.27 -26.29 24.21
CA ILE A 401 2.91 -24.88 24.37
C ILE A 401 4.11 -24.04 23.91
N GLY A 402 3.88 -23.09 23.01
CA GLY A 402 4.91 -22.15 22.57
C GLY A 402 5.17 -21.03 23.58
N GLN A 403 6.15 -20.18 23.25
CA GLN A 403 6.32 -18.89 23.92
C GLN A 403 5.17 -17.96 23.51
N VAL A 404 4.55 -17.28 24.48
CA VAL A 404 3.57 -16.21 24.19
C VAL A 404 4.32 -15.00 23.66
N ALA A 405 3.89 -14.47 22.52
CA ALA A 405 4.39 -13.22 21.97
C ALA A 405 3.64 -12.02 22.55
N PRO A 406 4.29 -10.83 22.66
CA PRO A 406 3.58 -9.57 22.85
C PRO A 406 2.48 -9.34 21.83
N LEU A 407 1.48 -8.52 22.19
CA LEU A 407 0.51 -8.00 21.22
C LEU A 407 1.21 -7.26 20.07
N LYS A 408 0.53 -7.18 18.92
CA LYS A 408 1.04 -6.44 17.75
C LYS A 408 1.43 -5.01 18.15
N ASP A 409 2.54 -4.55 17.59
CA ASP A 409 3.12 -3.22 17.83
C ASP A 409 3.60 -2.96 19.28
N LYS A 410 3.63 -3.99 20.15
CA LYS A 410 4.31 -3.97 21.46
C LYS A 410 5.60 -4.81 21.45
N THR A 411 6.54 -4.43 22.32
CA THR A 411 7.84 -5.13 22.54
C THR A 411 7.89 -5.96 23.83
N ARG A 412 6.84 -5.89 24.66
CA ARG A 412 6.69 -6.59 25.94
C ARG A 412 5.22 -6.91 26.18
N ILE A 413 4.96 -7.94 26.99
CA ILE A 413 3.63 -8.20 27.55
C ILE A 413 3.54 -7.41 28.86
N SER A 414 2.53 -6.54 28.99
CA SER A 414 2.26 -5.78 30.21
C SER A 414 0.96 -6.23 30.90
N VAL A 415 0.76 -5.73 32.13
CA VAL A 415 -0.50 -5.84 32.88
C VAL A 415 -1.72 -5.30 32.12
N ASN A 416 -2.89 -5.85 32.43
CA ASN A 416 -4.21 -5.47 31.88
C ASN A 416 -4.35 -5.58 30.34
N GLU A 417 -3.56 -6.44 29.69
CA GLU A 417 -3.67 -6.73 28.26
C GLU A 417 -4.74 -7.79 27.96
N THR A 418 -5.30 -7.74 26.74
CA THR A 418 -6.32 -8.69 26.29
C THR A 418 -6.04 -9.17 24.87
N GLY A 419 -6.37 -10.43 24.57
CA GLY A 419 -6.16 -11.02 23.24
C GLY A 419 -4.77 -11.62 23.02
N LEU A 420 -4.01 -11.85 24.10
CA LEU A 420 -2.74 -12.58 24.03
C LEU A 420 -3.01 -14.04 23.63
N VAL A 421 -2.26 -14.56 22.66
CA VAL A 421 -2.44 -15.92 22.14
C VAL A 421 -1.56 -16.90 22.92
N LEU A 422 -2.14 -18.00 23.41
CA LEU A 422 -1.39 -19.13 23.95
C LEU A 422 -1.16 -20.16 22.82
N PRO A 423 0.07 -20.37 22.31
CA PRO A 423 0.28 -21.22 21.14
C PRO A 423 0.29 -22.71 21.51
N VAL A 424 -0.89 -23.31 21.63
CA VAL A 424 -1.06 -24.74 21.97
C VAL A 424 -1.06 -25.60 20.71
N LYS A 425 -0.36 -26.74 20.74
CA LYS A 425 -0.51 -27.84 19.78
C LYS A 425 -0.79 -29.14 20.52
N LEU A 426 -1.71 -29.93 20.01
CA LEU A 426 -2.13 -31.21 20.58
C LEU A 426 -2.04 -32.29 19.51
N ALA A 427 -1.55 -33.48 19.88
CA ALA A 427 -1.60 -34.65 19.00
C ALA A 427 -2.05 -35.90 19.77
N ASP A 428 -2.74 -36.79 19.05
CA ASP A 428 -3.23 -38.07 19.56
C ASP A 428 -2.17 -39.18 19.54
N GLN A 429 -2.56 -40.38 19.97
CA GLN A 429 -1.71 -41.57 20.01
C GLN A 429 -1.23 -42.06 18.63
N TYR A 430 -1.72 -41.47 17.54
CA TYR A 430 -1.32 -41.75 16.15
C TYR A 430 -0.59 -40.56 15.51
N GLY A 431 -0.35 -39.47 16.26
CA GLY A 431 0.30 -38.24 15.78
C GLY A 431 -0.63 -37.30 15.00
N ALA A 432 -1.94 -37.52 15.00
CA ALA A 432 -2.89 -36.63 14.34
C ALA A 432 -3.21 -35.41 15.22
N ASN A 433 -3.23 -34.21 14.61
CA ASN A 433 -3.48 -32.95 15.32
C ASN A 433 -4.92 -32.88 15.87
N ILE A 434 -5.06 -32.58 17.16
CA ILE A 434 -6.34 -32.27 17.80
C ILE A 434 -6.50 -30.74 17.89
N LYS A 435 -7.68 -30.21 17.54
CA LYS A 435 -8.05 -28.81 17.84
C LYS A 435 -8.70 -28.74 19.22
N LEU A 436 -8.41 -27.68 19.98
CA LEU A 436 -9.22 -27.32 21.15
C LEU A 436 -10.65 -26.97 20.71
N PRO A 437 -11.69 -27.35 21.46
CA PRO A 437 -13.07 -27.00 21.12
C PRO A 437 -13.32 -25.50 21.36
N THR A 438 -14.03 -24.86 20.44
CA THR A 438 -14.49 -23.47 20.56
C THR A 438 -15.30 -23.29 21.84
N THR A 439 -14.82 -22.43 22.75
CA THR A 439 -15.42 -22.20 24.07
C THR A 439 -14.90 -20.92 24.68
N SER A 440 -15.64 -20.35 25.64
CA SER A 440 -15.14 -19.27 26.48
C SER A 440 -15.29 -19.67 27.94
N ALA A 441 -14.18 -19.63 28.69
CA ALA A 441 -14.25 -19.68 30.15
C ALA A 441 -15.08 -18.50 30.67
N SER A 442 -15.79 -18.70 31.77
CA SER A 442 -16.63 -17.67 32.39
C SER A 442 -16.81 -17.89 33.89
N GLY A 443 -17.36 -16.88 34.57
CA GLY A 443 -17.49 -16.81 36.02
C GLY A 443 -16.30 -16.11 36.69
N SER A 444 -16.22 -16.25 38.02
CA SER A 444 -15.15 -15.67 38.85
C SER A 444 -13.76 -16.21 38.50
N ALA A 445 -12.73 -15.46 38.89
CA ALA A 445 -11.33 -15.78 38.64
C ALA A 445 -10.90 -17.16 39.18
N LYS A 446 -10.06 -17.86 38.41
CA LYS A 446 -9.69 -19.27 38.62
C LYS A 446 -8.21 -19.51 38.38
N THR A 447 -7.62 -20.40 39.19
CA THR A 447 -6.29 -20.96 38.96
C THR A 447 -6.28 -22.09 37.93
N SER A 448 -7.43 -22.64 37.55
CA SER A 448 -7.52 -23.63 36.46
C SER A 448 -8.84 -23.62 35.70
N VAL A 449 -8.81 -24.12 34.46
CA VAL A 449 -9.98 -24.39 33.63
C VAL A 449 -9.76 -25.63 32.76
N GLN A 450 -10.77 -26.51 32.67
CA GLN A 450 -10.73 -27.67 31.78
C GLN A 450 -11.34 -27.31 30.42
N ILE A 451 -10.58 -27.50 29.34
CA ILE A 451 -11.00 -27.22 27.96
C ILE A 451 -10.62 -28.42 27.09
N GLY A 452 -11.61 -29.04 26.44
CA GLY A 452 -11.38 -30.23 25.58
C GLY A 452 -10.83 -31.46 26.32
N GLY A 453 -11.10 -31.58 27.62
CA GLY A 453 -10.54 -32.64 28.47
C GLY A 453 -9.08 -32.40 28.89
N ILE A 454 -8.56 -31.18 28.70
CA ILE A 454 -7.23 -30.77 29.14
C ILE A 454 -7.39 -29.70 30.23
N ASP A 455 -6.76 -29.91 31.37
CA ASP A 455 -6.71 -28.98 32.49
C ASP A 455 -5.59 -27.97 32.24
N PHE A 456 -5.97 -26.71 32.03
CA PHE A 456 -5.04 -25.59 31.99
C PHE A 456 -4.96 -24.96 33.39
N VAL A 457 -3.77 -24.97 33.99
CA VAL A 457 -3.47 -24.48 35.34
C VAL A 457 -2.54 -23.28 35.25
N VAL A 458 -2.80 -22.24 36.02
CA VAL A 458 -2.06 -20.98 36.04
C VAL A 458 -1.50 -20.73 37.44
N SER A 459 -0.21 -20.42 37.55
CA SER A 459 0.49 -20.36 38.85
C SER A 459 0.16 -19.13 39.69
N ASP A 460 -0.34 -18.04 39.09
CA ASP A 460 -0.73 -16.81 39.79
C ASP A 460 -1.91 -16.14 39.07
N VAL A 461 -3.10 -16.25 39.69
CA VAL A 461 -4.37 -15.74 39.16
C VAL A 461 -4.43 -14.21 39.08
N ALA A 462 -3.58 -13.49 39.81
CA ALA A 462 -3.52 -12.03 39.75
C ALA A 462 -2.70 -11.52 38.54
N ILE A 463 -1.84 -12.37 37.97
CA ILE A 463 -1.03 -12.09 36.78
C ILE A 463 -1.75 -12.55 35.50
N VAL A 464 -2.33 -13.75 35.50
CA VAL A 464 -3.20 -14.28 34.43
C VAL A 464 -4.34 -15.09 35.04
N ASP A 465 -5.57 -14.79 34.66
CA ASP A 465 -6.76 -15.50 35.14
C ASP A 465 -7.18 -16.62 34.15
N ALA A 466 -7.30 -17.87 34.62
CA ALA A 466 -7.78 -18.97 33.78
C ALA A 466 -9.24 -18.81 33.35
N ALA A 467 -10.05 -18.03 34.08
CA ALA A 467 -11.40 -17.65 33.66
C ALA A 467 -11.43 -16.68 32.48
N SER A 468 -10.28 -16.11 32.08
CA SER A 468 -10.15 -15.26 30.89
C SER A 468 -9.94 -16.03 29.57
N PHE A 469 -9.78 -17.36 29.62
CA PHE A 469 -9.37 -18.16 28.47
C PHE A 469 -10.52 -18.37 27.49
N ALA A 470 -10.31 -18.04 26.21
CA ALA A 470 -11.26 -18.24 25.12
C ALA A 470 -10.60 -18.92 23.92
N VAL A 471 -11.30 -19.87 23.31
CA VAL A 471 -10.88 -20.64 22.13
C VAL A 471 -11.83 -20.34 20.98
N ASP A 472 -11.27 -19.95 19.83
CA ASP A 472 -12.02 -19.56 18.64
C ASP A 472 -12.51 -20.75 17.78
N ALA A 473 -13.04 -20.46 16.59
CA ALA A 473 -13.48 -21.46 15.62
C ALA A 473 -12.33 -22.28 15.00
N ASP A 474 -11.10 -21.77 15.06
CA ASP A 474 -9.92 -22.43 14.54
C ASP A 474 -9.14 -23.22 15.61
N GLY A 475 -9.51 -23.10 16.88
CA GLY A 475 -8.87 -23.79 18.00
C GLY A 475 -7.73 -22.98 18.64
N VAL A 476 -7.60 -21.69 18.30
CA VAL A 476 -6.59 -20.79 18.87
C VAL A 476 -7.07 -20.32 20.25
N MET A 477 -6.25 -20.55 21.27
CA MET A 477 -6.52 -20.07 22.63
C MET A 477 -6.00 -18.64 22.83
N THR A 478 -6.83 -17.78 23.43
CA THR A 478 -6.51 -16.42 23.84
C THR A 478 -6.80 -16.20 25.32
N PHE A 479 -6.12 -15.24 25.95
CA PHE A 479 -6.28 -14.90 27.36
C PHE A 479 -6.04 -13.40 27.65
N LYS A 480 -6.10 -13.02 28.94
CA LYS A 480 -5.85 -11.66 29.45
C LYS A 480 -4.83 -11.67 30.59
N THR A 481 -4.04 -10.59 30.73
CA THR A 481 -3.25 -10.35 31.95
C THR A 481 -4.05 -9.54 32.96
N GLY A 482 -3.82 -9.80 34.25
CA GLY A 482 -4.38 -9.05 35.36
C GLY A 482 -3.59 -7.78 35.66
N ALA A 483 -3.89 -7.15 36.80
CA ALA A 483 -3.28 -5.89 37.23
C ALA A 483 -1.92 -6.06 37.93
N LYS A 484 -1.48 -7.30 38.20
CA LYS A 484 -0.21 -7.61 38.87
C LYS A 484 0.85 -8.02 37.83
N ASP A 485 2.05 -7.44 37.94
CA ASP A 485 3.22 -7.82 37.15
C ASP A 485 4.02 -8.97 37.82
N GLY A 486 4.94 -9.56 37.06
CA GLY A 486 5.79 -10.65 37.53
C GLY A 486 5.98 -11.76 36.50
N THR A 487 6.18 -12.99 36.98
CA THR A 487 6.33 -14.18 36.14
C THR A 487 5.27 -15.20 36.52
N VAL A 488 4.55 -15.71 35.52
CA VAL A 488 3.49 -16.71 35.68
C VAL A 488 3.77 -17.92 34.79
N VAL A 489 3.46 -19.11 35.28
CA VAL A 489 3.54 -20.36 34.53
C VAL A 489 2.14 -20.80 34.16
N ILE A 490 1.92 -21.13 32.88
CA ILE A 490 0.71 -21.83 32.43
C ILE A 490 1.12 -23.26 32.09
N THR A 491 0.45 -24.24 32.70
CA THR A 491 0.66 -25.67 32.48
C THR A 491 -0.62 -26.30 31.96
N ALA A 492 -0.54 -27.01 30.85
CA ALA A 492 -1.63 -27.84 30.35
C ALA A 492 -1.36 -29.31 30.69
N VAL A 493 -2.36 -30.02 31.20
CA VAL A 493 -2.30 -31.45 31.57
C VAL A 493 -3.52 -32.16 30.99
N ASN A 494 -3.34 -33.28 30.30
CA ASN A 494 -4.42 -34.20 29.98
C ASN A 494 -4.49 -35.30 31.05
N PRO A 495 -5.45 -35.27 31.99
CA PRO A 495 -5.57 -36.28 33.05
C PRO A 495 -5.88 -37.70 32.52
N ALA A 496 -6.39 -37.84 31.29
CA ALA A 496 -6.68 -39.15 30.69
C ALA A 496 -5.46 -39.83 30.05
N THR A 497 -4.35 -39.10 29.83
CA THR A 497 -3.13 -39.63 29.17
C THR A 497 -1.84 -39.36 29.94
N GLY A 498 -1.86 -38.44 30.92
CA GLY A 498 -0.66 -37.96 31.61
C GLY A 498 0.19 -36.98 30.78
N ALA A 499 -0.19 -36.70 29.52
CA ALA A 499 0.52 -35.76 28.67
C ALA A 499 0.43 -34.35 29.25
N SER A 500 1.55 -33.64 29.32
CA SER A 500 1.62 -32.29 29.88
C SER A 500 2.71 -31.45 29.24
N ALA A 501 2.52 -30.12 29.28
CA ALA A 501 3.50 -29.12 28.87
C ALA A 501 3.25 -27.80 29.59
N SER A 502 4.30 -26.99 29.75
CA SER A 502 4.23 -25.67 30.41
C SER A 502 4.90 -24.59 29.57
N THR A 503 4.45 -23.35 29.75
CA THR A 503 5.14 -22.15 29.24
C THR A 503 5.27 -21.11 30.34
N VAL A 504 6.30 -20.27 30.26
CA VAL A 504 6.60 -19.23 31.24
C VAL A 504 6.38 -17.87 30.59
N ILE A 505 5.58 -17.02 31.23
CA ILE A 505 5.21 -15.69 30.74
C ILE A 505 5.71 -14.67 31.74
N LYS A 506 6.53 -13.72 31.27
CA LYS A 506 6.86 -12.52 32.03
C LYS A 506 5.87 -11.42 31.64
N VAL A 507 5.18 -10.87 32.63
CA VAL A 507 4.27 -9.73 32.51
C VAL A 507 4.93 -8.55 33.20
N GLU A 508 5.20 -7.49 32.46
CA GLU A 508 5.81 -6.26 32.98
C GLU A 508 4.72 -5.32 33.55
N ALA A 509 5.10 -4.42 34.46
CA ALA A 509 4.25 -3.30 34.86
C ALA A 509 3.91 -2.37 33.67
N ASP A 510 2.92 -1.49 33.83
CA ASP A 510 2.60 -0.49 32.81
C ASP A 510 3.77 0.49 32.56
N ALA A 511 3.87 0.94 31.31
CA ALA A 511 4.84 1.92 30.84
C ALA A 511 4.52 3.32 31.42
N ALA A 512 4.98 3.61 32.64
CA ALA A 512 4.81 4.92 33.26
C ALA A 512 5.88 5.91 32.80
N LEU A 513 5.54 7.21 32.72
CA LEU A 513 6.50 8.27 32.40
C LEU A 513 7.63 8.33 33.46
N LYS A 514 8.88 8.32 32.99
CA LYS A 514 10.10 8.30 33.82
C LYS A 514 11.11 9.38 33.44
N THR A 515 11.28 9.67 32.15
CA THR A 515 12.15 10.77 31.68
C THR A 515 11.37 11.68 30.76
N PHE A 516 11.60 12.98 30.91
CA PHE A 516 10.95 14.01 30.12
C PHE A 516 11.97 15.15 29.91
N GLN A 517 12.46 15.29 28.68
CA GLN A 517 13.52 16.22 28.30
C GLN A 517 12.95 17.33 27.42
N VAL A 518 12.82 18.54 27.94
CA VAL A 518 12.34 19.73 27.22
C VAL A 518 13.52 20.55 26.73
N SER A 519 13.39 21.14 25.55
CA SER A 519 14.39 22.01 24.92
C SER A 519 13.77 23.34 24.49
N ALA A 520 14.61 24.36 24.30
CA ALA A 520 14.17 25.67 23.85
C ALA A 520 13.52 25.60 22.44
N PRO A 521 12.49 26.40 22.15
CA PRO A 521 11.81 26.39 20.87
C PRO A 521 12.64 27.11 19.80
N GLY A 522 12.47 26.72 18.54
CA GLY A 522 13.00 27.46 17.39
C GLY A 522 12.18 28.71 17.02
N ALA A 523 11.08 28.96 17.75
CA ALA A 523 10.21 30.12 17.58
C ALA A 523 10.53 31.19 18.64
N ILE A 524 10.33 32.47 18.27
CA ILE A 524 10.44 33.60 19.20
C ILE A 524 9.42 33.41 20.33
N VAL A 525 9.88 33.49 21.59
CA VAL A 525 9.00 33.46 22.77
C VAL A 525 8.61 34.88 23.13
N VAL A 526 7.32 35.14 23.32
CA VAL A 526 6.70 36.46 23.49
C VAL A 526 5.82 36.44 24.75
N VAL A 527 5.79 37.52 25.53
CA VAL A 527 4.92 37.64 26.71
C VAL A 527 3.45 37.45 26.34
N GLY A 528 2.76 36.56 27.06
CA GLY A 528 1.34 36.27 26.88
C GLY A 528 1.01 35.33 25.72
N GLU A 529 1.96 34.98 24.85
CA GLU A 529 1.75 34.03 23.76
C GLU A 529 2.03 32.58 24.22
N ALA A 530 1.18 31.65 23.78
CA ALA A 530 1.36 30.22 24.02
C ALA A 530 2.26 29.60 22.95
N VAL A 531 3.53 29.37 23.28
CA VAL A 531 4.55 28.86 22.33
C VAL A 531 4.77 27.37 22.55
N THR A 532 4.89 26.58 21.46
CA THR A 532 5.16 25.13 21.52
C THR A 532 6.64 24.85 21.82
N PHE A 533 6.91 24.01 22.82
CA PHE A 533 8.25 23.60 23.23
C PHE A 533 8.54 22.14 22.81
N PRO A 534 9.63 21.89 22.05
CA PRO A 534 10.02 20.53 21.68
C PRO A 534 10.55 19.74 22.87
N TYR A 535 10.10 18.49 23.01
CA TYR A 535 10.50 17.60 24.09
C TYR A 535 10.66 16.14 23.62
N VAL A 536 11.34 15.33 24.44
CA VAL A 536 11.42 13.87 24.32
C VAL A 536 10.97 13.21 25.62
N ALA A 537 10.02 12.28 25.54
CA ALA A 537 9.50 11.52 26.68
C ALA A 537 9.88 10.03 26.54
N ALA A 538 10.24 9.38 27.65
CA ALA A 538 10.43 7.93 27.68
C ALA A 538 9.93 7.29 28.98
N ASP A 539 9.54 6.02 28.86
CA ASP A 539 8.89 5.23 29.90
C ASP A 539 9.86 4.64 30.94
N THR A 540 9.30 3.90 31.90
CA THR A 540 10.01 3.18 32.96
C THR A 540 11.13 2.26 32.44
N PHE A 541 10.97 1.73 31.23
CA PHE A 541 11.87 0.81 30.54
C PHE A 541 12.82 1.51 29.56
N GLY A 542 12.71 2.83 29.38
CA GLY A 542 13.52 3.64 28.47
C GLY A 542 13.03 3.64 27.02
N ALA A 543 11.83 3.14 26.73
CA ALA A 543 11.23 3.24 25.41
C ALA A 543 10.61 4.64 25.19
N PRO A 544 10.74 5.24 24.00
CA PRO A 544 10.14 6.55 23.72
C PRO A 544 8.61 6.48 23.75
N ILE A 545 7.99 7.50 24.36
CA ILE A 545 6.53 7.69 24.39
C ILE A 545 6.18 8.66 23.26
N ALA A 546 5.20 8.31 22.42
CA ALA A 546 4.73 9.19 21.35
C ALA A 546 4.02 10.41 21.96
N ALA A 547 4.24 11.61 21.40
CA ALA A 547 3.79 12.88 21.98
C ALA A 547 2.33 12.89 22.42
N LYS A 548 1.41 12.40 21.56
CA LYS A 548 -0.04 12.30 21.84
C LYS A 548 -0.39 11.49 23.11
N ASP A 549 0.48 10.58 23.55
CA ASP A 549 0.25 9.70 24.71
C ASP A 549 0.91 10.23 25.99
N VAL A 550 1.65 11.35 25.90
CA VAL A 550 2.30 11.99 27.06
C VAL A 550 1.31 12.75 27.95
N PRO A 551 0.35 13.56 27.43
CA PRO A 551 -0.61 14.29 28.29
C PRO A 551 -1.36 13.40 29.27
N SER A 552 -1.78 12.20 28.87
CA SER A 552 -2.48 11.25 29.76
C SER A 552 -1.54 10.61 30.79
N LYS A 553 -0.29 10.34 30.42
CA LYS A 553 0.76 9.84 31.34
C LYS A 553 1.29 10.94 32.30
N VAL A 554 1.05 12.22 31.98
CA VAL A 554 1.29 13.39 32.85
C VAL A 554 0.08 13.65 33.77
N ALA A 555 -1.15 13.61 33.27
CA ALA A 555 -2.37 13.81 34.06
C ALA A 555 -2.61 12.72 35.13
N GLY A 556 -1.96 11.56 34.99
CA GLY A 556 -1.91 10.53 36.04
C GLY A 556 -0.97 10.84 37.22
N LEU A 557 -0.34 12.02 37.24
CA LEU A 557 0.52 12.50 38.32
C LEU A 557 -0.25 13.50 39.19
N ALA A 558 -0.10 13.42 40.51
CA ALA A 558 -0.90 14.22 41.44
C ALA A 558 -0.66 15.73 41.24
N ALA A 559 -1.74 16.52 41.33
CA ALA A 559 -1.70 17.98 41.22
C ALA A 559 -1.16 18.70 42.48
N ASP A 560 -0.51 17.96 43.40
CA ASP A 560 0.34 18.57 44.41
C ASP A 560 1.68 19.03 43.81
N SER A 561 2.52 19.67 44.63
CA SER A 561 3.77 20.29 44.21
C SER A 561 4.85 19.33 43.68
N THR A 562 4.57 18.02 43.59
CA THR A 562 5.53 17.02 43.10
C THR A 562 5.24 16.48 41.70
N GLY A 563 4.02 16.55 41.17
CA GLY A 563 3.58 15.80 39.98
C GLY A 563 4.35 16.08 38.68
N PHE A 564 3.92 17.10 37.95
CA PHE A 564 4.62 17.68 36.80
C PHE A 564 4.44 19.19 36.84
N THR A 565 5.53 19.95 36.88
CA THR A 565 5.46 21.42 36.88
C THR A 565 6.56 22.02 36.01
N VAL A 566 6.26 23.15 35.38
CA VAL A 566 7.25 23.98 34.69
C VAL A 566 7.34 25.30 35.46
N GLN A 567 8.57 25.73 35.77
CA GLN A 567 8.84 26.95 36.51
C GLN A 567 9.83 27.83 35.76
N ALA A 568 9.65 29.14 35.83
CA ALA A 568 10.56 30.15 35.31
C ALA A 568 10.95 31.09 36.47
N ASN A 569 12.25 31.14 36.80
CA ASN A 569 12.78 31.95 37.91
C ASN A 569 12.02 31.76 39.25
N GLY A 570 11.50 30.56 39.52
CA GLY A 570 10.75 30.21 40.74
C GLY A 570 9.23 30.42 40.67
N LEU A 571 8.69 30.99 39.60
CA LEU A 571 7.24 31.11 39.37
C LEU A 571 6.75 29.99 38.45
N THR A 572 5.56 29.43 38.72
CA THR A 572 4.94 28.43 37.84
C THR A 572 4.58 29.06 36.48
N VAL A 573 4.98 28.39 35.40
CA VAL A 573 4.62 28.74 34.03
C VAL A 573 3.35 27.96 33.64
N PRO A 574 2.28 28.61 33.17
CA PRO A 574 1.12 27.93 32.60
C PRO A 574 1.52 26.95 31.49
N THR A 575 1.14 25.68 31.66
CA THR A 575 1.34 24.60 30.70
C THR A 575 0.01 24.24 30.03
N LYS A 576 -0.06 24.30 28.70
CA LYS A 576 -1.21 23.76 27.94
C LYS A 576 -0.74 22.60 27.08
N TRP A 577 -1.46 21.48 27.12
CA TRP A 577 -1.27 20.37 26.18
C TRP A 577 -2.22 20.51 24.99
N LYS A 578 -1.73 20.20 23.79
CA LYS A 578 -2.55 20.11 22.57
C LYS A 578 -3.01 18.69 22.27
N ALA A 579 -4.01 18.59 21.40
CA ALA A 579 -4.55 17.32 20.87
C ALA A 579 -3.51 16.38 20.24
N ASN A 580 -2.45 16.92 19.63
CA ASN A 580 -1.34 16.16 19.04
C ASN A 580 -0.23 15.79 20.05
N GLY A 581 -0.32 16.28 21.28
CA GLY A 581 0.70 16.15 22.32
C GLY A 581 1.72 17.28 22.37
N ASP A 582 1.60 18.37 21.61
CA ASP A 582 2.47 19.54 21.78
C ASP A 582 2.34 20.09 23.20
N LEU A 583 3.48 20.37 23.84
CA LEU A 583 3.54 21.14 25.08
C LEU A 583 3.62 22.63 24.71
N GLN A 584 2.62 23.42 25.08
CA GLN A 584 2.69 24.89 25.01
C GLN A 584 2.97 25.49 26.39
N LEU A 585 3.82 26.52 26.41
CA LEU A 585 4.13 27.33 27.59
C LEU A 585 3.80 28.80 27.30
N THR A 586 3.22 29.49 28.27
CA THR A 586 2.88 30.93 28.17
C THR A 586 3.61 31.71 29.26
N PHE A 587 4.45 32.67 28.88
CA PHE A 587 5.30 33.40 29.83
C PHE A 587 4.66 34.75 30.22
N PRO A 588 4.57 35.10 31.52
CA PRO A 588 3.85 36.29 31.98
C PRO A 588 4.70 37.58 32.00
N ALA A 589 6.02 37.49 31.83
CA ALA A 589 6.94 38.63 31.90
C ALA A 589 8.17 38.43 30.99
N LYS A 590 8.71 39.55 30.48
CA LYS A 590 9.84 39.56 29.54
C LYS A 590 11.19 39.45 30.24
N GLY A 591 12.20 39.05 29.47
CA GLY A 591 13.60 38.91 29.90
C GLY A 591 14.11 37.47 29.80
N ASN A 592 15.37 37.29 30.19
CA ASN A 592 16.00 35.97 30.21
C ASN A 592 15.57 35.18 31.45
N VAL A 593 14.87 34.07 31.23
CA VAL A 593 14.37 33.18 32.29
C VAL A 593 15.11 31.84 32.26
N ASN A 594 15.41 31.30 33.45
CA ASN A 594 15.80 29.91 33.60
C ASN A 594 14.54 29.07 33.81
N VAL A 595 14.26 28.19 32.85
CA VAL A 595 13.13 27.26 32.86
C VAL A 595 13.59 25.96 33.50
N ILE A 596 12.87 25.51 34.52
CA ILE A 596 13.06 24.25 35.23
C ILE A 596 11.81 23.40 35.05
N VAL A 597 11.97 22.15 34.63
CA VAL A 597 10.90 21.18 34.47
C VAL A 597 11.06 20.09 35.53
N TRP A 598 10.02 19.94 36.36
CA TRP A 598 9.97 18.97 37.44
C TRP A 598 9.05 17.80 37.08
N LEU A 599 9.44 16.59 37.49
CA LEU A 599 8.66 15.37 37.37
C LEU A 599 8.85 14.52 38.63
N LYS A 600 7.76 14.22 39.36
CA LYS A 600 7.79 13.44 40.63
C LYS A 600 8.79 14.01 41.65
N GLY A 601 8.85 15.33 41.77
CA GLY A 601 9.75 16.06 42.66
C GLY A 601 11.22 16.15 42.23
N ALA A 602 11.60 15.56 41.08
CA ALA A 602 12.95 15.64 40.53
C ALA A 602 13.02 16.62 39.35
N ILE A 603 14.10 17.38 39.22
CA ILE A 603 14.39 18.16 38.01
C ILE A 603 14.72 17.19 36.87
N VAL A 604 13.96 17.26 35.78
CA VAL A 604 14.18 16.46 34.57
C VAL A 604 14.66 17.29 33.38
N SER A 605 14.48 18.62 33.39
CA SER A 605 15.12 19.53 32.43
C SER A 605 15.41 20.88 33.07
N GLN A 606 16.48 21.53 32.64
CA GLN A 606 16.80 22.91 32.99
C GLN A 606 17.49 23.59 31.81
N PHE A 607 16.98 24.74 31.37
CA PHE A 607 17.49 25.49 30.22
C PHE A 607 17.09 26.97 30.29
N ASN A 608 17.67 27.82 29.43
CA ASN A 608 17.35 29.25 29.39
C ASN A 608 16.48 29.60 28.17
N VAL A 609 15.62 30.61 28.33
CA VAL A 609 14.76 31.17 27.28
C VAL A 609 14.80 32.69 27.37
N GLU A 610 14.90 33.36 26.21
CA GLU A 610 14.68 34.80 26.10
C GLU A 610 13.20 35.06 25.80
N VAL A 611 12.49 35.67 26.75
CA VAL A 611 11.09 36.06 26.58
C VAL A 611 11.03 37.52 26.12
N ASN A 612 10.54 37.73 24.91
CA ASN A 612 10.44 39.03 24.25
C ASN A 612 9.17 39.76 24.71
N ASP A 613 9.13 41.09 24.55
CA ASP A 613 7.99 41.91 24.94
C ASP A 613 6.70 41.57 24.16
N VAL A 614 5.53 41.95 24.68
CA VAL A 614 4.22 41.68 24.05
C VAL A 614 4.22 42.17 22.59
N ALA A 615 3.68 41.37 21.66
CA ALA A 615 3.61 41.75 20.25
C ALA A 615 2.60 42.89 19.99
N TYR A 616 2.99 43.85 19.14
CA TYR A 616 2.13 44.97 18.72
C TYR A 616 2.37 45.36 17.25
N PRO A 617 1.37 45.89 16.53
CA PRO A 617 1.51 46.42 15.17
C PRO A 617 2.61 47.48 15.06
N VAL A 618 3.49 47.34 14.06
CA VAL A 618 4.48 48.37 13.68
C VAL A 618 4.36 48.83 12.23
N SER A 619 3.62 48.09 11.40
CA SER A 619 3.29 48.52 10.04
C SER A 619 2.03 47.84 9.51
N ILE A 620 1.36 48.52 8.59
CA ILE A 620 0.41 47.91 7.66
C ILE A 620 1.12 47.97 6.30
N THR A 621 1.33 46.82 5.65
CA THR A 621 2.17 46.71 4.44
C THR A 621 1.39 46.51 3.15
N GLY A 622 0.08 46.26 3.25
CA GLY A 622 -0.77 46.03 2.10
C GLY A 622 -2.21 45.71 2.49
N THR A 623 -3.01 45.35 1.48
CA THR A 623 -4.40 44.88 1.63
C THR A 623 -4.55 43.43 1.22
N LYS A 624 -5.57 42.76 1.73
CA LYS A 624 -5.89 41.35 1.47
C LYS A 624 -7.37 41.22 1.08
N ASP A 625 -7.64 40.51 -0.01
CA ASP A 625 -9.01 40.22 -0.49
C ASP A 625 -9.93 41.46 -0.58
N LEU A 626 -9.36 42.62 -0.93
CA LEU A 626 -10.01 43.93 -0.96
C LEU A 626 -10.08 44.47 -2.40
N LYS A 627 -11.28 44.79 -2.88
CA LYS A 627 -11.48 45.41 -4.21
C LYS A 627 -11.28 46.92 -4.10
N THR A 628 -10.19 47.42 -4.67
CA THR A 628 -9.86 48.85 -4.68
C THR A 628 -10.48 49.63 -5.84
N THR A 629 -11.03 48.94 -6.85
CA THR A 629 -11.82 49.60 -7.90
C THR A 629 -13.31 49.50 -7.56
N LEU A 630 -14.03 50.63 -7.58
CA LEU A 630 -15.45 50.73 -7.27
C LEU A 630 -16.21 51.28 -8.48
N THR A 631 -17.52 51.00 -8.61
CA THR A 631 -18.40 51.88 -9.40
C THR A 631 -18.88 53.06 -8.55
N VAL A 632 -19.51 54.05 -9.18
CA VAL A 632 -20.43 54.93 -8.46
C VAL A 632 -21.52 54.06 -7.78
N TYR A 633 -21.81 54.36 -6.53
CA TYR A 633 -22.53 53.60 -5.51
C TYR A 633 -22.05 52.15 -5.28
N GLY A 634 -20.89 51.77 -5.82
CA GLY A 634 -20.25 50.48 -5.53
C GLY A 634 -19.67 50.48 -4.11
N GLN A 635 -19.88 49.39 -3.37
CA GLN A 635 -19.50 49.29 -1.96
C GLN A 635 -18.57 48.12 -1.68
N GLN A 636 -17.59 48.33 -0.79
CA GLN A 636 -16.62 47.33 -0.36
C GLN A 636 -16.44 47.37 1.17
N ASP A 637 -16.41 46.20 1.80
CA ASP A 637 -16.16 46.06 3.24
C ASP A 637 -14.70 46.35 3.63
N LEU A 638 -14.54 47.13 4.70
CA LEU A 638 -13.28 47.51 5.34
C LEU A 638 -13.19 46.89 6.74
N ALA A 639 -12.18 46.06 6.98
CA ALA A 639 -11.98 45.36 8.26
C ALA A 639 -10.50 44.99 8.46
N PHE A 640 -10.12 44.59 9.68
CA PHE A 640 -8.73 44.23 10.00
C PHE A 640 -8.21 43.09 9.12
N ASN A 641 -9.04 42.06 8.84
CA ASN A 641 -8.69 40.95 7.95
C ASN A 641 -8.59 41.32 6.45
N LYS A 642 -8.83 42.59 6.09
CA LYS A 642 -8.56 43.16 4.76
C LYS A 642 -7.21 43.87 4.67
N LEU A 643 -6.42 43.86 5.74
CA LEU A 643 -5.10 44.47 5.82
C LEU A 643 -4.03 43.37 6.00
N VAL A 644 -2.80 43.68 5.60
CA VAL A 644 -1.60 42.91 5.97
C VAL A 644 -0.88 43.71 7.05
N VAL A 645 -1.09 43.34 8.31
CA VAL A 645 -0.52 44.02 9.48
C VAL A 645 0.66 43.22 10.01
N LEU A 646 1.81 43.85 10.23
CA LEU A 646 2.99 43.22 10.81
C LEU A 646 3.25 43.71 12.24
N ASP A 647 3.63 42.77 13.12
CA ASP A 647 4.08 43.09 14.47
C ASP A 647 5.55 43.54 14.53
N ASN A 648 5.99 43.94 15.72
CA ASN A 648 7.36 44.34 16.04
C ASN A 648 8.42 43.21 15.89
N TYR A 649 8.01 41.99 15.51
CA TYR A 649 8.88 40.87 15.15
C TYR A 649 8.79 40.50 13.65
N GLY A 650 8.06 41.30 12.85
CA GLY A 650 7.85 41.08 11.41
C GLY A 650 6.83 39.99 11.07
N ARG A 651 6.06 39.49 12.04
CA ARG A 651 5.05 38.44 11.87
C ARG A 651 3.70 39.06 11.47
N THR A 652 2.95 38.39 10.60
CA THR A 652 1.59 38.82 10.24
C THR A 652 0.62 38.63 11.40
N MET A 653 -0.17 39.64 11.72
CA MET A 653 -1.19 39.60 12.78
C MET A 653 -2.59 39.33 12.21
N ASP A 654 -3.38 38.48 12.88
CA ASP A 654 -4.82 38.29 12.59
C ASP A 654 -5.74 39.20 13.42
N SER A 655 -5.22 39.82 14.49
CA SER A 655 -5.89 40.86 15.28
C SER A 655 -4.90 41.74 16.03
N ALA A 656 -5.33 42.93 16.49
CA ALA A 656 -4.51 43.87 17.27
C ALA A 656 -5.24 44.29 18.57
N THR A 657 -5.15 43.44 19.60
CA THR A 657 -5.86 43.66 20.88
C THR A 657 -5.46 44.99 21.53
N GLY A 658 -6.45 45.82 21.84
CA GLY A 658 -6.25 47.14 22.45
C GLY A 658 -5.85 48.26 21.48
N TRP A 659 -5.87 48.01 20.16
CA TRP A 659 -5.73 49.04 19.13
C TRP A 659 -7.10 49.35 18.49
N ALA A 660 -7.36 50.63 18.21
CA ALA A 660 -8.53 51.06 17.46
C ALA A 660 -8.20 51.13 15.96
N LEU A 661 -8.96 50.41 15.14
CA LEU A 661 -8.89 50.52 13.67
C LEU A 661 -9.91 51.57 13.19
N THR A 662 -9.40 52.62 12.54
CA THR A 662 -10.21 53.59 11.80
C THR A 662 -9.81 53.60 10.33
N PHE A 663 -10.71 54.11 9.49
CA PHE A 663 -10.45 54.43 8.10
C PHE A 663 -10.87 55.89 7.88
N THR A 664 -10.09 56.65 7.14
CA THR A 664 -10.31 58.09 6.91
C THR A 664 -10.01 58.43 5.46
N GLU A 665 -10.78 59.36 4.90
CA GLU A 665 -10.76 59.72 3.48
C GLU A 665 -9.96 61.00 3.28
N GLU A 666 -9.06 61.01 2.29
CA GLU A 666 -8.14 62.13 2.04
C GLU A 666 -8.30 62.62 0.59
N GLY A 667 -9.27 63.51 0.35
CA GLY A 667 -9.42 64.14 -0.96
C GLY A 667 -10.78 64.74 -1.32
N ASN A 668 -11.28 64.32 -2.48
CA ASN A 668 -12.19 65.07 -3.35
C ASN A 668 -13.66 64.65 -3.23
N ALA A 669 -14.02 63.80 -2.25
CA ALA A 669 -15.35 63.22 -2.11
C ALA A 669 -15.78 62.37 -3.34
N ASN A 670 -14.81 61.64 -3.90
CA ASN A 670 -15.06 60.53 -4.81
C ASN A 670 -15.52 59.29 -4.04
N THR A 671 -15.23 59.16 -2.74
CA THR A 671 -15.78 58.12 -1.85
C THR A 671 -16.50 58.69 -0.61
N SER A 672 -17.27 57.82 0.06
CA SER A 672 -17.70 58.00 1.45
C SER A 672 -17.59 56.72 2.27
N ILE A 673 -17.15 56.83 3.54
CA ILE A 673 -17.10 55.71 4.50
C ILE A 673 -18.25 55.76 5.49
N ALA A 674 -19.02 54.67 5.55
CA ALA A 674 -20.12 54.50 6.49
C ALA A 674 -20.25 53.03 6.94
N ALA A 675 -20.50 52.82 8.24
CA ALA A 675 -20.77 51.50 8.83
C ALA A 675 -19.75 50.38 8.47
N GLY A 676 -18.46 50.72 8.33
CA GLY A 676 -17.40 49.77 7.97
C GLY A 676 -17.30 49.44 6.48
N LYS A 677 -17.99 50.20 5.61
CA LYS A 677 -17.87 50.09 4.15
C LYS A 677 -17.36 51.41 3.56
N VAL A 678 -16.57 51.31 2.50
CA VAL A 678 -16.37 52.43 1.56
C VAL A 678 -17.39 52.33 0.43
N THR A 679 -17.90 53.48 -0.01
CA THR A 679 -18.79 53.66 -1.15
C THR A 679 -18.11 54.58 -2.17
N GLY A 680 -18.21 54.29 -3.47
CA GLY A 680 -17.84 55.28 -4.50
C GLY A 680 -19.01 56.25 -4.76
N ASP A 681 -18.78 57.56 -4.71
CA ASP A 681 -19.80 58.60 -4.93
C ASP A 681 -19.55 59.45 -6.18
N ALA A 682 -18.29 59.68 -6.57
CA ALA A 682 -17.93 60.38 -7.80
C ALA A 682 -16.73 59.72 -8.50
N VAL A 683 -16.61 59.92 -9.82
CA VAL A 683 -15.61 59.22 -10.66
C VAL A 683 -14.23 59.87 -10.51
N GLY A 684 -13.28 59.12 -9.97
CA GLY A 684 -11.90 59.54 -9.77
C GLY A 684 -11.13 58.62 -8.84
N ALA A 685 -9.85 58.91 -8.65
CA ALA A 685 -9.04 58.27 -7.61
C ALA A 685 -9.20 59.00 -6.27
N GLU A 686 -9.14 58.27 -5.16
CA GLU A 686 -9.11 58.82 -3.80
C GLU A 686 -8.30 57.90 -2.89
N LYS A 687 -7.73 58.47 -1.83
CA LYS A 687 -7.07 57.71 -0.77
C LYS A 687 -8.04 57.46 0.38
N VAL A 688 -8.03 56.22 0.86
CA VAL A 688 -8.56 55.85 2.18
C VAL A 688 -7.39 55.40 3.04
N THR A 689 -7.00 56.21 4.00
CA THR A 689 -5.95 55.84 4.97
C THR A 689 -6.56 54.90 6.01
N ALA A 690 -6.11 53.64 6.00
CA ALA A 690 -6.34 52.70 7.10
C ALA A 690 -5.38 53.05 8.25
N LYS A 691 -5.89 53.15 9.48
CA LYS A 691 -5.14 53.68 10.62
C LYS A 691 -5.44 52.88 11.88
N LEU A 692 -4.39 52.32 12.50
CA LEU A 692 -4.44 51.68 13.81
C LEU A 692 -3.84 52.64 14.84
N THR A 693 -4.55 52.91 15.94
CA THR A 693 -4.06 53.77 17.04
C THR A 693 -4.17 53.12 18.41
N LYS A 694 -3.24 53.48 19.29
CA LYS A 694 -3.25 53.09 20.71
C LYS A 694 -2.56 54.17 21.55
N GLY A 695 -3.35 55.06 22.16
CA GLY A 695 -2.83 56.21 22.89
C GLY A 695 -2.12 57.18 21.94
N THR A 696 -0.79 57.27 22.03
CA THR A 696 0.06 58.04 21.11
C THR A 696 0.73 57.18 20.02
N GLU A 697 0.56 55.86 20.05
CA GLU A 697 1.08 54.95 19.03
C GLU A 697 0.14 54.93 17.82
N GLU A 698 0.71 55.00 16.61
CA GLU A 698 -0.03 55.05 15.35
C GLU A 698 0.72 54.30 14.25
N VAL A 699 0.01 53.47 13.49
CA VAL A 699 0.48 52.93 12.20
C VAL A 699 -0.60 53.12 11.15
N SER A 700 -0.22 53.53 9.94
CA SER A 700 -1.16 53.90 8.87
C SER A 700 -0.71 53.40 7.49
N TYR A 701 -1.67 53.26 6.58
CA TYR A 701 -1.44 52.83 5.19
C TYR A 701 -2.52 53.40 4.26
N ASP A 702 -2.09 54.04 3.18
CA ASP A 702 -2.98 54.61 2.16
C ASP A 702 -3.46 53.53 1.19
N ILE A 703 -4.76 53.23 1.23
CA ILE A 703 -5.43 52.41 0.23
C ILE A 703 -5.88 53.33 -0.90
N ALA A 704 -5.24 53.22 -2.07
CA ALA A 704 -5.65 53.93 -3.27
C ALA A 704 -6.91 53.27 -3.86
N PHE A 705 -8.06 53.94 -3.72
CA PHE A 705 -9.31 53.57 -4.38
C PHE A 705 -9.45 54.28 -5.72
N ASN A 706 -10.12 53.64 -6.67
CA ASN A 706 -10.41 54.19 -7.99
C ASN A 706 -11.88 53.95 -8.36
N VAL A 707 -12.67 55.01 -8.40
CA VAL A 707 -14.09 54.96 -8.72
C VAL A 707 -14.26 55.17 -10.23
N ILE A 708 -14.75 54.16 -10.92
CA ILE A 708 -15.01 54.17 -12.37
C ILE A 708 -16.49 54.32 -12.69
N LYS A 709 -16.80 54.64 -13.95
CA LYS A 709 -18.18 54.71 -14.43
C LYS A 709 -18.79 53.30 -14.59
N ASN A 710 -20.11 53.22 -14.49
CA ASN A 710 -20.87 51.99 -14.74
C ASN A 710 -20.80 51.53 -16.22
N GLU A 711 -20.32 52.37 -17.15
CA GLU A 711 -20.03 52.01 -18.55
C GLU A 711 -18.67 51.31 -18.72
N ASP A 712 -17.75 51.43 -17.76
CA ASP A 712 -16.40 50.83 -17.82
C ASP A 712 -16.35 49.39 -17.28
N VAL A 713 -17.36 49.00 -16.50
CA VAL A 713 -17.67 47.59 -16.20
C VAL A 713 -18.21 46.92 -17.47
N LYS A 714 -17.38 46.07 -18.10
CA LYS A 714 -17.68 45.42 -19.38
C LYS A 714 -18.32 44.04 -19.19
N THR A 715 -17.87 43.28 -18.20
CA THR A 715 -18.51 42.03 -17.76
C THR A 715 -18.91 42.13 -16.30
N VAL A 716 -19.89 41.32 -15.90
CA VAL A 716 -20.29 41.15 -14.50
C VAL A 716 -20.38 39.65 -14.27
N GLU A 717 -19.49 39.12 -13.44
CA GLU A 717 -19.50 37.72 -13.05
C GLU A 717 -20.48 37.49 -11.90
N VAL A 718 -21.28 36.44 -12.03
CA VAL A 718 -22.16 35.91 -10.99
C VAL A 718 -21.42 34.82 -10.22
N SER A 719 -21.47 34.87 -8.88
CA SER A 719 -20.84 33.84 -8.05
C SER A 719 -21.48 32.46 -8.25
N ALA A 720 -20.66 31.41 -8.30
CA ALA A 720 -21.13 30.03 -8.40
C ALA A 720 -22.03 29.66 -7.21
N VAL A 721 -23.25 29.23 -7.49
CA VAL A 721 -24.31 29.05 -6.47
C VAL A 721 -24.46 27.60 -6.00
N GLY A 722 -23.87 26.64 -6.72
CA GLY A 722 -23.92 25.21 -6.36
C GLY A 722 -25.29 24.57 -6.53
N THR A 723 -25.73 23.82 -5.52
CA THR A 723 -27.05 23.15 -5.49
C THR A 723 -27.92 23.75 -4.40
N VAL A 724 -29.20 24.00 -4.71
CA VAL A 724 -30.18 24.64 -3.83
C VAL A 724 -31.34 23.68 -3.54
N TYR A 725 -31.97 23.78 -2.38
CA TYR A 725 -33.13 22.96 -2.00
C TYR A 725 -34.43 23.45 -2.66
N ALA A 726 -35.26 22.53 -3.15
CA ALA A 726 -36.63 22.78 -3.62
C ALA A 726 -37.57 22.97 -2.41
N ALA A 727 -37.58 24.18 -1.86
CA ALA A 727 -38.24 24.46 -0.60
C ALA A 727 -39.77 24.63 -0.77
N THR A 728 -40.55 23.61 -0.39
CA THR A 728 -42.01 23.61 -0.47
C THR A 728 -42.74 24.41 0.62
N THR A 729 -42.01 25.01 1.57
CA THR A 729 -42.60 25.83 2.65
C THR A 729 -41.83 27.14 2.84
N PRO A 730 -42.49 28.28 3.18
CA PRO A 730 -41.84 29.59 3.22
C PRO A 730 -40.63 29.68 4.17
N ALA A 731 -40.65 28.95 5.29
CA ALA A 731 -39.53 28.92 6.24
C ALA A 731 -38.26 28.30 5.63
N TYR A 732 -38.41 27.25 4.81
CA TYR A 732 -37.29 26.66 4.08
C TYR A 732 -36.87 27.51 2.88
N VAL A 733 -37.80 28.20 2.20
CA VAL A 733 -37.46 29.10 1.07
C VAL A 733 -36.49 30.19 1.53
N THR A 734 -36.77 30.85 2.65
CA THR A 734 -35.90 31.92 3.16
C THR A 734 -34.55 31.37 3.65
N SER A 735 -34.56 30.32 4.46
CA SER A 735 -33.34 29.77 5.09
C SER A 735 -32.40 29.07 4.10
N HIS A 736 -32.95 28.44 3.05
CA HIS A 736 -32.17 27.71 2.05
C HIS A 736 -32.01 28.51 0.73
N SER A 737 -32.48 29.76 0.68
CA SER A 737 -32.11 30.72 -0.37
C SER A 737 -30.58 30.87 -0.44
N ALA A 738 -30.01 30.78 -1.64
CA ALA A 738 -28.58 30.99 -1.83
C ALA A 738 -28.32 32.44 -2.25
N ASP A 739 -27.35 33.09 -1.62
CA ASP A 739 -26.97 34.47 -1.91
C ASP A 739 -26.18 34.54 -3.22
N LEU A 740 -26.51 35.53 -4.05
CA LEU A 740 -25.92 35.70 -5.37
C LEU A 740 -25.13 37.02 -5.39
N THR A 741 -23.81 36.90 -5.30
CA THR A 741 -22.91 38.05 -5.36
C THR A 741 -22.49 38.33 -6.80
N LEU A 742 -22.31 39.60 -7.12
CA LEU A 742 -21.85 40.05 -8.44
C LEU A 742 -20.50 40.76 -8.32
N THR A 743 -19.58 40.44 -9.24
CA THR A 743 -18.30 41.11 -9.38
C THR A 743 -18.21 41.72 -10.77
N GLY A 744 -18.09 43.05 -10.85
CA GLY A 744 -17.81 43.70 -12.12
C GLY A 744 -16.36 43.46 -12.52
N LYS A 745 -16.09 43.41 -13.84
CA LYS A 745 -14.72 43.45 -14.36
C LYS A 745 -14.58 44.48 -15.47
N THR A 746 -13.43 45.16 -15.47
CA THR A 746 -13.00 46.06 -16.55
C THR A 746 -12.56 45.26 -17.79
N THR A 747 -12.26 45.96 -18.88
CA THR A 747 -11.65 45.34 -20.08
C THR A 747 -10.31 44.63 -19.77
N SER A 748 -9.58 45.04 -18.73
CA SER A 748 -8.34 44.42 -18.26
C SER A 748 -8.54 43.25 -17.29
N GLY A 749 -9.80 42.86 -16.99
CA GLY A 749 -10.12 41.82 -16.02
C GLY A 749 -10.00 42.25 -14.55
N THR A 750 -9.70 43.53 -14.29
CA THR A 750 -9.60 44.09 -12.93
C THR A 750 -10.95 44.00 -12.23
N GLU A 751 -10.99 43.45 -11.02
CA GLU A 751 -12.23 43.33 -10.25
C GLU A 751 -12.73 44.68 -9.73
N VAL A 752 -14.04 44.86 -9.83
CA VAL A 752 -14.76 46.07 -9.45
C VAL A 752 -15.85 45.69 -8.46
N ALA A 753 -15.91 46.39 -7.32
CA ALA A 753 -17.07 46.34 -6.44
C ALA A 753 -18.18 47.21 -7.05
N ILE A 754 -19.27 46.58 -7.47
CA ILE A 754 -20.37 47.23 -8.19
C ILE A 754 -21.57 47.45 -7.26
N ARG A 755 -22.40 48.45 -7.54
CA ARG A 755 -23.69 48.59 -6.87
C ARG A 755 -24.63 47.47 -7.32
N ALA A 756 -24.79 46.43 -6.48
CA ALA A 756 -25.64 45.28 -6.81
C ALA A 756 -27.08 45.69 -7.22
N ALA A 757 -27.62 46.76 -6.62
CA ALA A 757 -28.96 47.27 -6.90
C ALA A 757 -29.21 47.70 -8.35
N ASP A 758 -28.17 48.18 -9.06
CA ASP A 758 -28.29 48.55 -10.47
C ASP A 758 -28.49 47.31 -11.39
N PHE A 759 -28.29 46.10 -10.84
CA PHE A 759 -28.40 44.82 -11.55
C PHE A 759 -29.59 43.95 -11.10
N TYR A 760 -30.36 44.34 -10.07
CA TYR A 760 -31.47 43.51 -9.57
C TYR A 760 -32.51 43.16 -10.64
N ASN A 761 -32.89 44.14 -11.47
CA ASN A 761 -33.82 43.95 -12.59
C ASN A 761 -33.16 43.29 -13.83
N LEU A 762 -31.86 42.97 -13.77
CA LEU A 762 -31.06 42.45 -14.88
C LEU A 762 -30.65 40.99 -14.70
N VAL A 763 -30.98 40.36 -13.56
CA VAL A 763 -30.73 38.94 -13.30
C VAL A 763 -32.00 38.13 -13.54
N THR A 764 -31.97 37.19 -14.49
CA THR A 764 -33.11 36.35 -14.88
C THR A 764 -32.80 34.87 -14.72
N SER A 765 -33.78 34.05 -14.32
CA SER A 765 -33.70 32.59 -14.50
C SER A 765 -34.15 32.19 -15.91
N SER A 766 -33.56 31.14 -16.47
CA SER A 766 -34.04 30.47 -17.68
C SER A 766 -35.35 29.71 -17.46
N ASP A 767 -35.63 29.29 -16.23
CA ASP A 767 -36.86 28.61 -15.82
C ASP A 767 -37.21 28.98 -14.38
N SER A 768 -38.27 29.77 -14.22
CA SER A 768 -38.76 30.24 -12.91
C SER A 768 -39.56 29.21 -12.12
N ALA A 769 -39.96 28.09 -12.75
CA ALA A 769 -40.57 26.95 -12.06
C ALA A 769 -39.51 26.03 -11.43
N ILE A 770 -38.25 26.11 -11.86
CA ILE A 770 -37.11 25.40 -11.25
C ILE A 770 -36.35 26.33 -10.29
N VAL A 771 -35.90 27.49 -10.76
CA VAL A 771 -35.13 28.49 -9.97
C VAL A 771 -35.82 29.85 -10.03
N ALA A 772 -36.29 30.36 -8.90
CA ALA A 772 -36.80 31.72 -8.79
C ALA A 772 -35.70 32.69 -8.36
N VAL A 773 -35.59 33.82 -9.06
CA VAL A 773 -34.78 34.98 -8.66
C VAL A 773 -35.75 36.04 -8.11
N PRO A 774 -35.96 36.14 -6.79
CA PRO A 774 -36.89 37.10 -6.22
C PRO A 774 -36.37 38.54 -6.39
N ASN A 775 -37.16 39.40 -7.02
CA ASN A 775 -36.85 40.82 -7.15
C ASN A 775 -37.20 41.60 -5.87
N SER A 776 -36.49 41.28 -4.77
CA SER A 776 -36.80 41.74 -3.41
C SER A 776 -35.72 42.64 -2.81
N GLY A 777 -35.00 43.40 -3.65
CA GLY A 777 -33.97 44.33 -3.19
C GLY A 777 -32.67 43.68 -2.68
N VAL A 778 -32.52 42.36 -2.85
CA VAL A 778 -31.33 41.57 -2.50
C VAL A 778 -31.18 40.46 -3.53
N LEU A 779 -29.97 40.23 -4.06
CA LEU A 779 -29.72 39.15 -5.01
C LEU A 779 -29.62 37.80 -4.30
N LYS A 780 -30.64 36.97 -4.51
CA LYS A 780 -30.76 35.60 -4.02
C LYS A 780 -31.30 34.71 -5.13
N VAL A 781 -31.16 33.40 -4.98
CA VAL A 781 -31.89 32.41 -5.77
C VAL A 781 -32.56 31.40 -4.85
N ASN A 782 -33.78 31.00 -5.22
CA ASN A 782 -34.61 30.07 -4.47
C ASN A 782 -34.89 28.84 -5.36
N GLY A 783 -34.66 27.64 -4.83
CA GLY A 783 -35.09 26.41 -5.49
C GLY A 783 -36.59 26.21 -5.35
N VAL A 784 -37.29 26.02 -6.47
CA VAL A 784 -38.75 25.86 -6.54
C VAL A 784 -39.12 24.40 -6.83
N ALA A 785 -38.50 23.79 -7.84
CA ALA A 785 -38.70 22.39 -8.19
C ALA A 785 -37.38 21.73 -8.62
N LYS A 786 -37.30 20.39 -8.48
CA LYS A 786 -36.13 19.58 -8.87
C LYS A 786 -35.78 19.78 -10.34
N GLY A 787 -34.53 20.13 -10.65
CA GLY A 787 -34.06 20.35 -12.02
C GLY A 787 -32.78 21.18 -12.11
N THR A 788 -32.56 21.81 -13.26
CA THR A 788 -31.47 22.75 -13.51
C THR A 788 -31.99 23.95 -14.31
N ALA A 789 -31.53 25.15 -13.95
CA ALA A 789 -31.78 26.37 -14.71
C ALA A 789 -30.51 27.23 -14.75
N THR A 790 -30.36 28.13 -15.72
CA THR A 790 -29.30 29.14 -15.70
C THR A 790 -29.82 30.44 -15.12
N VAL A 791 -29.02 31.06 -14.26
CA VAL A 791 -29.24 32.42 -13.76
C VAL A 791 -28.29 33.34 -14.51
N THR A 792 -28.86 34.30 -15.23
CA THR A 792 -28.20 35.03 -16.31
C THR A 792 -28.25 36.53 -16.03
N VAL A 793 -27.10 37.22 -16.15
CA VAL A 793 -26.99 38.67 -15.98
C VAL A 793 -26.99 39.33 -17.36
N TRP A 794 -27.89 40.30 -17.57
CA TRP A 794 -28.04 41.02 -18.84
C TRP A 794 -27.63 42.49 -18.72
N LYS A 795 -27.34 43.14 -19.85
CA LYS A 795 -27.21 44.62 -19.96
C LYS A 795 -27.60 45.02 -21.38
N ASN A 796 -28.65 45.84 -21.51
CA ASN A 796 -29.19 46.30 -22.81
C ASN A 796 -29.44 45.16 -23.81
N GLY A 797 -30.04 44.04 -23.36
CA GLY A 797 -30.30 42.85 -24.18
C GLY A 797 -29.09 41.96 -24.46
N THR A 798 -27.88 42.36 -24.08
CA THR A 798 -26.66 41.54 -24.19
C THR A 798 -26.46 40.70 -22.93
N LYS A 799 -26.13 39.41 -23.10
CA LYS A 799 -25.76 38.52 -21.98
C LYS A 799 -24.34 38.86 -21.50
N LEU A 800 -24.19 39.21 -20.22
CA LEU A 800 -22.88 39.47 -19.61
C LEU A 800 -22.25 38.21 -19.01
N SER A 801 -23.08 37.36 -18.38
CA SER A 801 -22.67 36.09 -17.78
C SER A 801 -23.89 35.21 -17.53
N GLU A 802 -23.64 33.91 -17.32
CA GLU A 802 -24.65 32.95 -16.85
C GLU A 802 -24.00 31.95 -15.89
N GLN A 803 -24.77 31.49 -14.91
CA GLN A 803 -24.37 30.44 -13.98
C GLN A 803 -25.47 29.39 -13.91
N THR A 804 -25.12 28.12 -14.16
CA THR A 804 -26.03 27.00 -13.93
C THR A 804 -26.27 26.83 -12.43
N VAL A 805 -27.53 26.72 -12.03
CA VAL A 805 -27.98 26.42 -10.68
C VAL A 805 -28.75 25.10 -10.71
N THR A 806 -28.35 24.17 -9.85
CA THR A 806 -29.02 22.87 -9.70
C THR A 806 -29.99 22.93 -8.53
N VAL A 807 -31.18 22.34 -8.67
CA VAL A 807 -32.21 22.31 -7.63
C VAL A 807 -32.57 20.87 -7.29
N SER A 808 -32.59 20.58 -5.99
CA SER A 808 -32.76 19.24 -5.43
C SER A 808 -33.97 19.17 -4.49
N ASP A 809 -34.76 18.12 -4.65
CA ASP A 809 -35.93 17.74 -3.82
C ASP A 809 -35.56 16.90 -2.59
N VAL A 810 -34.29 16.56 -2.40
CA VAL A 810 -33.83 15.78 -1.25
C VAL A 810 -33.90 16.66 0.00
N ALA A 811 -34.63 16.22 1.04
CA ALA A 811 -34.74 16.99 2.28
C ALA A 811 -33.36 17.29 2.90
N PRO A 812 -33.13 18.47 3.49
CA PRO A 812 -31.91 18.79 4.21
C PRO A 812 -31.55 17.74 5.27
N ILE A 813 -30.33 17.25 5.21
CA ILE A 813 -29.71 16.35 6.19
C ILE A 813 -28.29 16.86 6.48
N ALA A 814 -27.80 16.69 7.70
CA ALA A 814 -26.41 17.05 8.01
C ALA A 814 -25.44 16.26 7.11
N THR A 815 -24.53 16.95 6.42
CA THR A 815 -23.41 16.33 5.66
C THR A 815 -22.04 16.75 6.18
N THR A 816 -21.97 17.85 6.92
CA THR A 816 -20.74 18.33 7.54
C THR A 816 -20.99 18.59 9.02
N VAL A 817 -20.13 18.04 9.86
CA VAL A 817 -20.04 18.34 11.29
C VAL A 817 -18.58 18.74 11.54
N LYS A 818 -18.35 19.88 12.18
CA LYS A 818 -17.02 20.31 12.63
C LYS A 818 -17.13 21.22 13.85
N PHE A 819 -16.06 21.39 14.59
CA PHE A 819 -15.93 22.52 15.51
C PHE A 819 -15.13 23.64 14.82
N ALA A 820 -15.45 24.89 15.17
CA ALA A 820 -14.72 26.07 14.67
C ALA A 820 -13.31 26.16 15.29
N ASP A 821 -13.19 25.78 16.57
CA ASP A 821 -11.91 25.61 17.25
C ASP A 821 -11.52 24.13 17.29
N ALA A 822 -10.23 23.81 17.19
CA ALA A 822 -9.74 22.44 17.41
C ALA A 822 -9.70 22.04 18.90
N GLU A 823 -9.64 23.05 19.78
CA GLU A 823 -9.41 22.89 21.22
C GLU A 823 -10.26 23.87 22.04
N GLY A 824 -10.65 23.45 23.24
CA GLY A 824 -11.29 24.28 24.26
C GLY A 824 -10.63 24.10 25.63
N THR A 825 -10.97 24.98 26.58
CA THR A 825 -10.60 24.84 27.99
C THR A 825 -11.86 25.01 28.84
N ALA A 826 -12.13 24.04 29.72
CA ALA A 826 -13.17 24.10 30.74
C ALA A 826 -12.48 24.14 32.11
N THR A 827 -12.78 25.13 32.93
CA THR A 827 -12.15 25.27 34.26
C THR A 827 -13.13 24.96 35.38
N SER A 828 -12.59 24.75 36.58
CA SER A 828 -13.39 24.61 37.81
C SER A 828 -14.35 25.79 38.10
N ALA A 829 -14.14 26.95 37.48
CA ALA A 829 -15.00 28.13 37.60
C ALA A 829 -15.82 28.46 36.33
N THR A 830 -15.39 27.99 35.16
CA THR A 830 -15.98 28.37 33.86
C THR A 830 -16.14 27.14 32.96
N PRO A 831 -17.36 26.62 32.75
CA PRO A 831 -17.59 25.51 31.84
C PRO A 831 -17.45 25.96 30.37
N PHE A 832 -17.11 25.02 29.49
CA PHE A 832 -16.88 25.27 28.06
C PHE A 832 -18.11 24.92 27.22
N ASP A 833 -18.71 25.89 26.54
CA ASP A 833 -19.80 25.64 25.59
C ASP A 833 -19.26 25.15 24.24
N ALA A 834 -19.16 23.83 24.08
CA ALA A 834 -18.74 23.22 22.82
C ALA A 834 -19.79 23.39 21.71
N LYS A 835 -21.08 23.56 22.06
CA LYS A 835 -22.19 23.72 21.11
C LYS A 835 -22.21 25.08 20.44
N ALA A 836 -21.77 26.13 21.14
CA ALA A 836 -21.46 27.43 20.54
C ALA A 836 -20.35 27.33 19.48
N LYS A 837 -19.39 26.41 19.66
CA LYS A 837 -18.28 26.16 18.72
C LYS A 837 -18.59 25.13 17.64
N LEU A 838 -19.68 24.39 17.74
CA LEU A 838 -20.09 23.39 16.75
C LEU A 838 -20.71 24.04 15.52
N GLU A 839 -20.24 23.67 14.33
CA GLU A 839 -20.90 23.91 13.05
C GLU A 839 -21.46 22.59 12.50
N VAL A 840 -22.74 22.62 12.12
CA VAL A 840 -23.40 21.53 11.39
C VAL A 840 -23.99 22.13 10.12
N LYS A 841 -23.57 21.64 8.96
CA LYS A 841 -24.10 22.07 7.65
C LYS A 841 -24.80 20.92 6.94
N ASP A 842 -25.82 21.26 6.17
CA ASP A 842 -26.53 20.33 5.28
C ASP A 842 -25.81 20.16 3.92
N GLN A 843 -26.39 19.33 3.04
CA GLN A 843 -25.87 19.10 1.68
C GLN A 843 -25.90 20.34 0.77
N TYR A 844 -26.50 21.44 1.22
CA TYR A 844 -26.62 22.73 0.52
C TYR A 844 -25.75 23.82 1.18
N GLY A 845 -24.92 23.46 2.16
CA GLY A 845 -24.02 24.38 2.88
C GLY A 845 -24.72 25.28 3.91
N LYS A 846 -26.00 25.03 4.21
CA LYS A 846 -26.82 25.80 5.14
C LYS A 846 -26.74 25.25 6.56
N ASP A 847 -26.97 26.12 7.55
CA ASP A 847 -26.92 25.74 8.96
C ASP A 847 -28.04 24.77 9.31
N TYR A 848 -27.65 23.55 9.68
CA TYR A 848 -28.55 22.50 10.11
C TYR A 848 -28.79 22.57 11.62
N ASN A 849 -29.90 21.97 12.08
CA ASN A 849 -30.29 22.02 13.49
C ASN A 849 -29.26 21.33 14.40
N LYS A 850 -28.54 22.11 15.22
CA LYS A 850 -27.52 21.63 16.19
C LYS A 850 -28.11 20.93 17.42
N ASN A 851 -29.44 20.92 17.58
CA ASN A 851 -30.12 20.40 18.79
C ASN A 851 -30.50 18.92 18.71
N VAL A 852 -30.26 18.24 17.59
CA VAL A 852 -30.75 16.85 17.39
C VAL A 852 -29.67 15.77 17.53
N GLY A 853 -28.40 16.14 17.67
CA GLY A 853 -27.31 15.18 17.88
C GLY A 853 -26.99 14.90 19.35
N TYR A 854 -26.13 13.91 19.58
CA TYR A 854 -25.71 13.39 20.87
C TYR A 854 -24.28 13.85 21.22
N TRP A 855 -24.00 14.02 22.51
CA TRP A 855 -22.68 14.43 23.02
C TRP A 855 -22.06 13.34 23.91
N TYR A 856 -20.74 13.18 23.80
CA TYR A 856 -19.96 12.19 24.54
C TYR A 856 -18.63 12.81 25.01
N SER A 857 -18.12 12.35 26.16
CA SER A 857 -16.76 12.64 26.64
C SER A 857 -15.94 11.34 26.67
N SER A 858 -14.67 11.41 26.26
CA SER A 858 -13.75 10.26 26.29
C SER A 858 -13.39 9.80 27.70
N ASP A 859 -13.41 10.71 28.68
CA ASP A 859 -13.31 10.40 30.11
C ASP A 859 -14.17 11.39 30.91
N ALA A 860 -15.40 10.96 31.23
CA ALA A 860 -16.33 11.74 32.05
C ALA A 860 -15.83 12.01 33.49
N THR A 861 -14.74 11.36 33.92
CA THR A 861 -14.08 11.63 35.20
C THR A 861 -13.00 12.71 35.11
N VAL A 862 -12.62 13.16 33.90
CA VAL A 862 -11.79 14.37 33.65
C VAL A 862 -12.68 15.58 33.41
N ALA A 863 -13.58 15.48 32.44
CA ALA A 863 -14.62 16.47 32.19
C ALA A 863 -15.88 15.79 31.67
N SER A 864 -17.03 16.16 32.23
CA SER A 864 -18.34 15.68 31.78
C SER A 864 -18.92 16.62 30.72
N VAL A 865 -19.79 16.11 29.85
CA VAL A 865 -20.53 16.94 28.87
C VAL A 865 -22.02 16.67 29.02
N ASP A 866 -22.82 17.74 29.05
CA ASP A 866 -24.27 17.62 29.06
C ASP A 866 -24.79 17.17 27.69
N ALA A 867 -25.59 16.10 27.69
CA ALA A 867 -26.03 15.40 26.48
C ALA A 867 -26.98 16.21 25.57
N THR A 868 -27.50 17.35 26.02
CA THR A 868 -28.50 18.16 25.29
C THR A 868 -27.95 19.54 24.88
N THR A 869 -27.17 20.14 25.77
CA THR A 869 -26.62 21.49 25.64
C THR A 869 -25.18 21.49 25.13
N GLY A 870 -24.44 20.38 25.20
CA GLY A 870 -23.03 20.33 24.80
C GLY A 870 -22.10 21.17 25.68
N VAL A 871 -22.57 21.61 26.85
CA VAL A 871 -21.75 22.31 27.85
C VAL A 871 -20.86 21.30 28.57
N VAL A 872 -19.57 21.60 28.63
CA VAL A 872 -18.52 20.74 29.17
C VAL A 872 -18.07 21.29 30.53
N SER A 873 -18.18 20.46 31.57
CA SER A 873 -17.88 20.82 32.96
C SER A 873 -16.62 20.11 33.44
N TYR A 874 -15.72 20.88 34.05
CA TYR A 874 -14.52 20.38 34.74
C TYR A 874 -14.88 19.38 35.85
N VAL A 875 -14.08 18.31 36.00
CA VAL A 875 -14.16 17.37 37.13
C VAL A 875 -12.80 17.22 37.82
N LYS A 876 -11.71 17.03 37.06
CA LYS A 876 -10.31 17.06 37.53
C LYS A 876 -9.38 17.49 36.39
N LEU A 877 -8.18 17.97 36.72
CA LEU A 877 -7.13 18.32 35.76
C LEU A 877 -6.89 17.21 34.71
N GLY A 878 -6.82 17.57 33.43
CA GLY A 878 -6.50 16.63 32.35
C GLY A 878 -6.99 17.08 30.98
N THR A 879 -7.04 16.16 30.01
CA THR A 879 -7.50 16.43 28.64
C THR A 879 -8.49 15.36 28.20
N VAL A 880 -9.64 15.77 27.65
CA VAL A 880 -10.64 14.87 27.04
C VAL A 880 -10.85 15.18 25.56
N THR A 881 -11.33 14.18 24.82
CA THR A 881 -12.02 14.43 23.55
C THR A 881 -13.53 14.49 23.81
N ILE A 882 -14.16 15.58 23.42
CA ILE A 882 -15.62 15.72 23.38
C ILE A 882 -16.07 15.45 21.95
N THR A 883 -16.97 14.48 21.79
CA THR A 883 -17.51 14.08 20.49
C THR A 883 -18.98 14.49 20.39
N TYR A 884 -19.34 15.17 19.30
CA TYR A 884 -20.73 15.31 18.86
C TYR A 884 -21.01 14.28 17.76
N VAL A 885 -22.21 13.68 17.77
CA VAL A 885 -22.69 12.76 16.72
C VAL A 885 -24.08 13.18 16.25
N SER A 886 -24.27 13.40 14.95
CA SER A 886 -25.58 13.73 14.37
C SER A 886 -26.53 12.52 14.33
N VAL A 887 -27.83 12.77 14.14
CA VAL A 887 -28.87 11.72 13.96
C VAL A 887 -28.57 10.73 12.83
N ASN A 888 -27.76 11.12 11.83
CA ASN A 888 -27.34 10.29 10.71
C ASN A 888 -25.88 9.80 10.82
N GLY A 889 -25.29 9.84 12.02
CA GLY A 889 -24.02 9.16 12.33
C GLY A 889 -22.74 9.90 11.93
N LEU A 890 -22.81 11.17 11.52
CA LEU A 890 -21.63 12.00 11.29
C LEU A 890 -21.12 12.52 12.63
N SER A 891 -19.81 12.47 12.86
CA SER A 891 -19.20 12.94 14.11
C SER A 891 -18.16 14.03 13.89
N ALA A 892 -17.98 14.84 14.94
CA ALA A 892 -16.83 15.73 15.08
C ALA A 892 -16.30 15.64 16.50
N ASN A 893 -15.01 15.94 16.65
CA ASN A 893 -14.30 15.95 17.92
C ASN A 893 -13.72 17.34 18.19
N ILE A 894 -13.79 17.79 19.45
CA ILE A 894 -13.01 18.90 19.99
C ILE A 894 -12.26 18.40 21.23
N VAL A 895 -11.00 18.78 21.37
CA VAL A 895 -10.22 18.42 22.55
C VAL A 895 -10.39 19.49 23.61
N VAL A 896 -10.88 19.11 24.79
CA VAL A 896 -11.11 20.04 25.90
C VAL A 896 -10.12 19.74 27.01
N ASN A 897 -9.31 20.73 27.35
CA ASN A 897 -8.50 20.68 28.56
C ASN A 897 -9.36 21.06 29.77
N ALA A 898 -9.31 20.23 30.80
CA ALA A 898 -9.86 20.50 32.11
C ALA A 898 -8.74 21.11 32.96
N GLU A 899 -8.89 22.38 33.35
CA GLU A 899 -7.86 23.21 34.02
C GLU A 899 -8.32 23.77 35.38
#